data_AF-A0A091RFB2-F1
#
_entry.id   AF-A0A091RFB2-F1
#
_cell.length_a   1.000
_cell.length_b   1.000
_cell.length_c   1.000
_cell.angle_alpha   90.00
_cell.angle_beta   90.00
_cell.angle_gamma   90.00
#
_symmetry.space_group_name_H-M   'P 1'
#
loop_
_entity.id
_entity.type
_entity.pdbx_description
1 polymer ?
#
loop_
_entity_poly.entity_id
_entity_poly.type
_entity_poly.pdbx_seq_one_letter_code
_entity_poly.pdbx_strand_id
1 'polypeptide(L)'
;LEIRKLLEFLEKLRLHIWASLSRAQYVSLLKDFVESEFFVIDGDSLLLMFLDEKTQYLNFFYQIECFLQDFTEKGAKYVIVFFKEAEQMYFPYPHFLFLRTAVIEHLRHNTGTTVHTEFSNCLSSEWEIFLKKSYPYFIIVSDIGLTSLQTDYLSILIAHSLSKKINVVLASGQEYDILRVYGYHVQSVYKHRLFFQKYKQDLQHACENLARYKEAFVYLYEHLKLSLKSIQKEVHQTVHLLKLLWSEGSDIRRVVCVLSCAVGLKVYSDISNPLSPEEAADLCRMQCLTVAFLLHMPLSQRSQMRIIKSCWTKQVLPLIKMQQLCMNFALTQLRDTNDWKLDLTYLPDLNDDSLLINLAHYYEVKYTEGLEFKKELGKAIENEYQCLWNTVTKLAVKYSFGDAFPIRKTSQLFLVKEQTLFRVYEEEIPNIGLISVKSDLVEEYAGDVLRDLPVLESNDPAVTSLLKYKEFDELRHWHSGRPLTEEYERVRCNADAKSKDPEERKQIQKLQTFRHFYGSTLEDSTSKTIVLQKDASGNANAAVKKTQKKHKSKAEAIAEENIRRLKSKEEKKEEEQWKALHIPTEKEIKANLTVGIKKLEKFLKTLKSKSVKFSVEMTALSICLEVWKEHCRKQGNKSKDLSKAVEVMRRIHILLEKYQDVLDKAHLQKLTRYLRVLGFENLACSLSGQTGESDNQNISNYAIEVGPARFQLQYMDYYLLREERNDPDSRVQHFIPDTWQRELLDAVDNNESAVIVAPTSSGKTYASYYCMEKVLKTSDDGVVVYVAPTKALVNQVVGTIYSRFTKKLPDGLVVCGVFTRDYRNDVMNSQILVTVPQCLEILMLSPCCQKWTKRIQYVIFDEVHCLGGEIGAEVWEHLLVTIRCPFLALSATVSNPEHLTEWLQSVKRYWQRAENTIGRSSTNSEKNFTRKCRVKSKVQEQKKSYRVRLVLYEERYNDLEKYVCSLKGSDFIIEHCHPCAALTVSHIENYGIPSDLSLSPRENIQLYDTMVKVWQKWPRAQELDPEEFVSFKNKIVIKKTDVRKYEQELKKELSKWIVFGQRQKVTVV
;
A
#
# COMPACT_ATOMS: atom_id res chain seq x y z
N LEU A 1 19.75 -49.96 -2.40
CA LEU A 1 20.71 -48.85 -2.17
C LEU A 1 20.08 -47.49 -2.50
N GLU A 2 19.33 -47.36 -3.61
CA GLU A 2 18.69 -46.10 -4.04
C GLU A 2 17.58 -45.59 -3.09
N ILE A 3 16.68 -46.46 -2.61
CA ILE A 3 15.62 -46.06 -1.65
C ILE A 3 16.22 -45.51 -0.34
N ARG A 4 17.31 -46.11 0.15
CA ARG A 4 18.00 -45.66 1.36
C ARG A 4 18.60 -44.26 1.17
N LYS A 5 19.23 -44.00 0.00
CA LYS A 5 19.74 -42.67 -0.35
C LYS A 5 18.62 -41.63 -0.46
N LEU A 6 17.46 -42.01 -1.00
CA LEU A 6 16.28 -41.14 -1.07
C LEU A 6 15.74 -40.79 0.32
N LEU A 7 15.62 -41.76 1.23
CA LEU A 7 15.16 -41.52 2.60
C LEU A 7 16.14 -40.63 3.38
N GLU A 8 17.45 -40.89 3.27
CA GLU A 8 18.50 -40.05 3.86
C GLU A 8 18.44 -38.61 3.31
N PHE A 9 18.11 -38.45 2.02
CA PHE A 9 17.91 -37.13 1.41
C PHE A 9 16.65 -36.42 1.92
N LEU A 10 15.51 -37.10 2.02
CA LEU A 10 14.26 -36.53 2.52
C LEU A 10 14.38 -36.09 3.99
N GLU A 11 15.04 -36.88 4.82
CA GLU A 11 15.35 -36.49 6.21
C GLU A 11 16.19 -35.22 6.26
N LYS A 12 17.22 -35.14 5.40
CA LYS A 12 18.05 -33.95 5.27
C LYS A 12 17.28 -32.73 4.76
N LEU A 13 16.35 -32.92 3.84
CA LEU A 13 15.46 -31.87 3.34
C LEU A 13 14.58 -31.35 4.49
N ARG A 14 13.93 -32.23 5.25
CA ARG A 14 13.11 -31.84 6.41
C ARG A 14 13.90 -31.05 7.44
N LEU A 15 15.11 -31.49 7.79
CA LEU A 15 15.99 -30.75 8.71
C LEU A 15 16.36 -29.35 8.18
N HIS A 16 16.62 -29.24 6.87
CA HIS A 16 16.90 -27.94 6.25
C HIS A 16 15.69 -27.01 6.30
N ILE A 17 14.50 -27.53 5.99
CA ILE A 17 13.26 -26.75 6.02
C ILE A 17 12.88 -26.38 7.45
N TRP A 18 12.98 -27.30 8.41
CA TRP A 18 12.75 -27.05 9.83
C TRP A 18 13.64 -25.91 10.36
N ALA A 19 14.90 -25.85 9.95
CA ALA A 19 15.80 -24.75 10.34
C ALA A 19 15.33 -23.38 9.81
N SER A 20 14.58 -23.35 8.71
CA SER A 20 13.96 -22.14 8.16
C SER A 20 12.60 -21.85 8.81
N LEU A 21 11.75 -22.86 9.00
CA LEU A 21 10.44 -22.74 9.66
C LEU A 21 10.57 -22.30 11.12
N SER A 22 11.56 -22.82 11.86
CA SER A 22 11.87 -22.39 13.24
C SER A 22 12.29 -20.92 13.36
N ARG A 23 12.57 -20.26 12.23
CA ARG A 23 12.88 -18.83 12.14
C ARG A 23 11.74 -18.02 11.51
N ALA A 24 10.57 -18.64 11.32
CA ALA A 24 9.40 -17.96 10.82
C ALA A 24 9.04 -16.78 11.74
N GLN A 25 8.67 -15.66 11.12
CA GLN A 25 8.29 -14.44 11.79
C GLN A 25 6.77 -14.33 11.78
N TYR A 26 6.19 -14.13 12.94
CA TYR A 26 4.77 -13.87 13.05
C TYR A 26 4.47 -12.43 12.62
N VAL A 27 3.83 -12.25 11.47
CA VAL A 27 3.65 -10.93 10.82
C VAL A 27 2.24 -10.78 10.26
N SER A 28 1.80 -9.53 10.07
CA SER A 28 0.61 -9.24 9.25
C SER A 28 0.91 -9.58 7.80
N LEU A 29 0.14 -10.51 7.22
CA LEU A 29 0.25 -10.98 5.85
C LEU A 29 -0.23 -9.91 4.88
N LEU A 30 -1.32 -9.22 5.22
CA LEU A 30 -1.85 -8.07 4.49
C LEU A 30 -1.38 -6.80 5.23
N LYS A 31 -0.43 -6.07 4.64
CA LYS A 31 0.03 -4.74 5.07
C LYS A 31 -0.62 -3.67 4.18
N ASP A 32 -0.60 -2.39 4.57
CA ASP A 32 -1.23 -1.25 3.85
C ASP A 32 -0.81 -1.04 2.37
N PHE A 33 0.14 -1.82 1.85
CA PHE A 33 0.49 -1.87 0.41
C PHE A 33 0.28 -3.27 -0.23
N VAL A 34 0.13 -4.33 0.59
CA VAL A 34 -0.02 -5.74 0.20
C VAL A 34 -1.48 -6.11 -0.10
N GLU A 35 -2.44 -5.26 0.25
CA GLU A 35 -3.83 -5.37 -0.25
C GLU A 35 -3.90 -5.40 -1.79
N SER A 36 -2.80 -5.06 -2.48
CA SER A 36 -2.66 -5.16 -3.94
C SER A 36 -1.73 -6.27 -4.44
N GLU A 37 -0.97 -6.95 -3.58
CA GLU A 37 0.02 -7.95 -3.99
C GLU A 37 -0.60 -9.35 -4.10
N PHE A 38 -0.30 -10.00 -5.22
CA PHE A 38 -0.80 -11.32 -5.55
C PHE A 38 -0.09 -12.43 -4.75
N PHE A 39 -0.84 -13.40 -4.22
CA PHE A 39 -0.27 -14.59 -3.58
C PHE A 39 -0.99 -15.88 -4.00
N VAL A 40 -0.42 -17.03 -3.63
CA VAL A 40 -0.99 -18.35 -3.94
C VAL A 40 -1.32 -19.10 -2.65
N ILE A 41 -2.42 -19.83 -2.65
CA ILE A 41 -2.79 -20.78 -1.61
C ILE A 41 -2.62 -22.18 -2.18
N ASP A 42 -1.79 -23.02 -1.55
CA ASP A 42 -1.76 -24.44 -1.86
C ASP A 42 -3.06 -25.10 -1.41
N GLY A 43 -3.83 -25.63 -2.35
CA GLY A 43 -5.16 -26.17 -2.10
C GLY A 43 -5.14 -27.43 -1.24
N ASP A 44 -4.11 -28.26 -1.37
CA ASP A 44 -3.92 -29.41 -0.49
C ASP A 44 -3.62 -28.97 0.95
N SER A 45 -2.84 -27.92 1.15
CA SER A 45 -2.64 -27.28 2.46
C SER A 45 -3.91 -26.64 3.03
N LEU A 46 -4.76 -26.05 2.17
CA LEU A 46 -6.06 -25.50 2.57
C LEU A 46 -7.00 -26.60 3.10
N LEU A 47 -7.01 -27.78 2.47
CA LEU A 47 -7.75 -28.93 2.99
C LEU A 47 -7.23 -29.34 4.36
N LEU A 48 -5.92 -29.55 4.47
CA LEU A 48 -5.26 -30.01 5.71
C LEU A 48 -5.52 -29.09 6.90
N MET A 49 -5.73 -27.80 6.67
CA MET A 49 -6.02 -26.81 7.72
C MET A 49 -7.36 -27.05 8.42
N PHE A 50 -8.34 -27.65 7.74
CA PHE A 50 -9.71 -27.83 8.24
C PHE A 50 -10.15 -29.29 8.38
N LEU A 51 -9.28 -30.25 8.05
CA LEU A 51 -9.52 -31.68 8.27
C LEU A 51 -9.33 -32.03 9.76
N ASP A 52 -10.34 -32.60 10.39
CA ASP A 52 -10.35 -33.20 11.74
C ASP A 52 -10.99 -34.60 11.66
N GLU A 53 -10.73 -35.47 12.65
CA GLU A 53 -11.27 -36.83 12.70
C GLU A 53 -12.81 -36.88 12.78
N LYS A 54 -13.46 -35.74 13.11
CA LYS A 54 -14.91 -35.61 13.31
C LYS A 54 -15.58 -34.60 12.36
N THR A 55 -14.90 -34.19 11.29
CA THR A 55 -15.40 -33.08 10.48
C THR A 55 -16.69 -33.45 9.73
N GLN A 56 -17.78 -32.75 10.05
CA GLN A 56 -19.00 -32.75 9.26
C GLN A 56 -18.77 -31.98 7.95
N TYR A 57 -19.16 -32.57 6.82
CA TYR A 57 -18.91 -32.03 5.47
C TYR A 57 -19.37 -30.57 5.36
N LEU A 58 -20.63 -30.27 5.68
CA LEU A 58 -21.16 -28.92 5.54
C LEU A 58 -20.35 -27.87 6.33
N ASN A 59 -19.91 -28.22 7.55
CA ASN A 59 -19.06 -27.34 8.36
C ASN A 59 -17.66 -27.18 7.73
N PHE A 60 -17.08 -28.24 7.19
CA PHE A 60 -15.78 -28.18 6.49
C PHE A 60 -15.77 -27.13 5.37
N PHE A 61 -16.77 -27.17 4.48
CA PHE A 61 -16.89 -26.22 3.38
C PHE A 61 -17.14 -24.80 3.90
N TYR A 62 -18.00 -24.65 4.90
CA TYR A 62 -18.26 -23.35 5.52
C TYR A 62 -17.00 -22.71 6.11
N GLN A 63 -16.14 -23.48 6.80
CA GLN A 63 -14.87 -22.96 7.32
C GLN A 63 -13.92 -22.49 6.21
N ILE A 64 -13.86 -23.24 5.09
CA ILE A 64 -13.08 -22.83 3.91
C ILE A 64 -13.64 -21.54 3.31
N GLU A 65 -14.96 -21.44 3.13
CA GLU A 65 -15.61 -20.23 2.61
C GLU A 65 -15.34 -19.01 3.49
N CYS A 66 -15.53 -19.13 4.81
CA CYS A 66 -15.24 -18.06 5.76
C CYS A 66 -13.78 -17.60 5.68
N PHE A 67 -12.85 -18.56 5.65
CA PHE A 67 -11.42 -18.27 5.52
C PHE A 67 -11.11 -17.47 4.24
N LEU A 68 -11.68 -17.87 3.09
CA LEU A 68 -11.46 -17.19 1.82
C LEU A 68 -12.16 -15.82 1.76
N GLN A 69 -13.36 -15.72 2.33
CA GLN A 69 -14.11 -14.48 2.46
C GLN A 69 -13.33 -13.46 3.30
N ASP A 70 -12.71 -13.89 4.39
CA ASP A 70 -11.90 -13.04 5.27
C ASP A 70 -10.72 -12.38 4.54
N PHE A 71 -10.10 -13.08 3.59
CA PHE A 71 -9.05 -12.51 2.73
C PHE A 71 -9.65 -11.58 1.66
N THR A 72 -10.78 -11.97 1.07
CA THR A 72 -11.44 -11.21 -0.01
C THR A 72 -11.98 -9.86 0.49
N GLU A 73 -12.61 -9.83 1.67
CA GLU A 73 -13.12 -8.61 2.30
C GLU A 73 -11.99 -7.62 2.66
N LYS A 74 -10.78 -8.14 2.92
CA LYS A 74 -9.57 -7.36 3.19
C LYS A 74 -8.79 -7.01 1.91
N GLY A 75 -9.45 -7.09 0.74
CA GLY A 75 -8.91 -6.67 -0.56
C GLY A 75 -7.87 -7.62 -1.18
N ALA A 76 -7.63 -8.78 -0.59
CA ALA A 76 -6.50 -9.63 -0.96
C ALA A 76 -6.70 -10.30 -2.34
N LYS A 77 -5.63 -10.38 -3.15
CA LYS A 77 -5.66 -11.02 -4.47
C LYS A 77 -4.92 -12.36 -4.44
N TYR A 78 -5.65 -13.45 -4.68
CA TYR A 78 -5.07 -14.79 -4.63
C TYR A 78 -5.65 -15.76 -5.66
N VAL A 79 -4.93 -16.86 -5.89
CA VAL A 79 -5.45 -18.07 -6.53
C VAL A 79 -5.18 -19.29 -5.66
N ILE A 80 -5.99 -20.33 -5.87
CA ILE A 80 -5.81 -21.63 -5.23
C ILE A 80 -5.25 -22.62 -6.25
N VAL A 81 -4.23 -23.39 -5.85
CA VAL A 81 -3.55 -24.35 -6.74
C VAL A 81 -3.63 -25.75 -6.15
N PHE A 82 -4.14 -26.71 -6.91
CA PHE A 82 -4.10 -28.14 -6.59
C PHE A 82 -3.22 -28.87 -7.60
N PHE A 83 -2.16 -29.55 -7.12
CA PHE A 83 -1.26 -30.30 -8.00
C PHE A 83 -1.82 -31.69 -8.32
N LYS A 84 -1.69 -32.15 -9.56
CA LYS A 84 -2.20 -33.48 -9.99
C LYS A 84 -1.50 -34.63 -9.28
N GLU A 85 -0.21 -34.55 -9.05
CA GLU A 85 0.55 -35.63 -8.40
C GLU A 85 0.23 -35.75 -6.90
N ALA A 86 -0.20 -34.66 -6.24
CA ALA A 86 -0.61 -34.70 -4.83
C ALA A 86 -1.87 -35.56 -4.62
N GLU A 87 -2.77 -35.63 -5.63
CA GLU A 87 -3.95 -36.49 -5.62
C GLU A 87 -3.62 -37.96 -5.34
N GLN A 88 -2.47 -38.44 -5.87
CA GLN A 88 -2.05 -39.84 -5.73
C GLN A 88 -1.87 -40.25 -4.27
N MET A 89 -1.55 -39.28 -3.40
CA MET A 89 -1.27 -39.52 -1.99
C MET A 89 -2.54 -39.73 -1.16
N TYR A 90 -3.73 -39.49 -1.74
CA TYR A 90 -5.03 -39.65 -1.08
C TYR A 90 -5.73 -40.98 -1.44
N PHE A 91 -5.27 -41.76 -2.42
CA PHE A 91 -5.89 -43.06 -2.76
C PHE A 91 -5.99 -44.05 -1.59
N PRO A 92 -5.01 -44.13 -0.66
CA PRO A 92 -5.14 -44.96 0.54
C PRO A 92 -6.27 -44.51 1.49
N TYR A 93 -6.76 -43.27 1.33
CA TYR A 93 -7.80 -42.64 2.14
C TYR A 93 -8.94 -42.10 1.25
N PRO A 94 -9.82 -42.97 0.70
CA PRO A 94 -10.87 -42.59 -0.25
C PRO A 94 -11.77 -41.44 0.20
N HIS A 95 -12.05 -41.33 1.50
CA HIS A 95 -12.80 -40.23 2.11
C HIS A 95 -12.17 -38.86 1.81
N PHE A 96 -10.87 -38.70 2.05
CA PHE A 96 -10.15 -37.44 1.81
C PHE A 96 -9.94 -37.18 0.32
N LEU A 97 -9.76 -38.23 -0.50
CA LEU A 97 -9.71 -38.10 -1.94
C LEU A 97 -11.03 -37.52 -2.50
N PHE A 98 -12.16 -38.05 -2.04
CA PHE A 98 -13.48 -37.54 -2.39
C PHE A 98 -13.68 -36.09 -1.92
N LEU A 99 -13.34 -35.77 -0.68
CA LEU A 99 -13.40 -34.40 -0.15
C LEU A 99 -12.57 -33.42 -0.96
N ARG A 100 -11.34 -33.80 -1.33
CA ARG A 100 -10.47 -32.99 -2.20
C ARG A 100 -11.14 -32.66 -3.53
N THR A 101 -11.71 -33.66 -4.19
CA THR A 101 -12.41 -33.45 -5.47
C THR A 101 -13.67 -32.60 -5.30
N ALA A 102 -14.45 -32.83 -4.24
CA ALA A 102 -15.64 -32.04 -3.95
C ALA A 102 -15.32 -30.56 -3.67
N VAL A 103 -14.24 -30.26 -2.93
CA VAL A 103 -13.76 -28.89 -2.70
C VAL A 103 -13.32 -28.21 -3.99
N ILE A 104 -12.58 -28.90 -4.86
CA ILE A 104 -12.16 -28.32 -6.14
C ILE A 104 -13.38 -27.89 -6.96
N GLU A 105 -14.38 -28.75 -7.08
CA GLU A 105 -15.57 -28.45 -7.88
C GLU A 105 -16.46 -27.38 -7.20
N HIS A 106 -16.59 -27.42 -5.88
CA HIS A 106 -17.30 -26.40 -5.13
C HIS A 106 -16.67 -25.01 -5.30
N LEU A 107 -15.34 -24.89 -5.13
CA LEU A 107 -14.64 -23.63 -5.31
C LEU A 107 -14.78 -23.08 -6.73
N ARG A 108 -14.86 -23.94 -7.74
CA ARG A 108 -15.03 -23.54 -9.15
C ARG A 108 -16.43 -23.07 -9.51
N HIS A 109 -17.44 -23.75 -8.97
CA HIS A 109 -18.83 -23.57 -9.42
C HIS A 109 -19.66 -22.70 -8.48
N ASN A 110 -19.38 -22.77 -7.17
CA ASN A 110 -20.17 -22.11 -6.14
C ASN A 110 -19.46 -20.88 -5.56
N THR A 111 -18.18 -20.67 -5.87
CA THR A 111 -17.42 -19.49 -5.41
C THR A 111 -16.85 -18.70 -6.59
N GLY A 112 -16.53 -17.42 -6.38
CA GLY A 112 -15.83 -16.58 -7.37
C GLY A 112 -14.31 -16.81 -7.43
N THR A 113 -13.80 -17.86 -6.80
CA THR A 113 -12.37 -18.09 -6.59
C THR A 113 -11.70 -18.71 -7.83
N THR A 114 -10.51 -18.24 -8.20
CA THR A 114 -9.74 -18.83 -9.30
C THR A 114 -8.98 -20.06 -8.82
N VAL A 115 -9.27 -21.24 -9.39
CA VAL A 115 -8.69 -22.53 -9.02
C VAL A 115 -7.93 -23.17 -10.18
N HIS A 116 -6.63 -23.40 -10.00
CA HIS A 116 -5.77 -24.08 -10.96
C HIS A 116 -5.56 -25.56 -10.60
N THR A 117 -5.74 -26.45 -11.58
CA THR A 117 -5.52 -27.91 -11.43
C THR A 117 -4.71 -28.50 -12.58
N GLU A 118 -4.14 -27.68 -13.45
CA GLU A 118 -3.44 -28.10 -14.66
C GLU A 118 -2.01 -28.58 -14.40
N PHE A 119 -1.38 -28.09 -13.33
CA PHE A 119 0.01 -28.37 -12.99
C PHE A 119 0.21 -29.80 -12.50
N SER A 120 1.23 -30.49 -13.02
CA SER A 120 1.56 -31.85 -12.54
C SER A 120 2.10 -31.82 -11.11
N ASN A 121 3.15 -31.03 -10.88
CA ASN A 121 3.81 -30.89 -9.59
C ASN A 121 4.55 -29.54 -9.46
N CYS A 122 5.08 -29.29 -8.26
CA CYS A 122 5.80 -28.06 -7.93
C CYS A 122 7.15 -27.89 -8.62
N LEU A 123 7.64 -28.89 -9.37
CA LEU A 123 8.87 -28.84 -10.18
C LEU A 123 8.59 -28.82 -11.68
N SER A 124 7.32 -28.73 -12.10
CA SER A 124 6.93 -28.79 -13.52
C SER A 124 7.28 -27.49 -14.28
N SER A 125 7.46 -27.62 -15.60
CA SER A 125 7.71 -26.48 -16.48
C SER A 125 6.56 -25.46 -16.47
N GLU A 126 5.33 -25.96 -16.43
CA GLU A 126 4.10 -25.16 -16.46
C GLU A 126 4.00 -24.31 -15.18
N TRP A 127 4.29 -24.91 -14.03
CA TRP A 127 4.35 -24.21 -12.75
C TRP A 127 5.47 -23.17 -12.72
N GLU A 128 6.64 -23.49 -13.26
CA GLU A 128 7.74 -22.51 -13.34
C GLU A 128 7.40 -21.32 -14.25
N ILE A 129 6.70 -21.55 -15.37
CA ILE A 129 6.21 -20.49 -16.25
C ILE A 129 5.17 -19.64 -15.52
N PHE A 130 4.24 -20.28 -14.79
CA PHE A 130 3.24 -19.59 -14.00
C PHE A 130 3.87 -18.67 -12.96
N LEU A 131 4.83 -19.16 -12.16
CA LEU A 131 5.53 -18.36 -11.15
C LEU A 131 6.31 -17.18 -11.74
N LYS A 132 6.89 -17.34 -12.94
CA LYS A 132 7.59 -16.24 -13.64
C LYS A 132 6.64 -15.16 -14.15
N LYS A 133 5.42 -15.53 -14.56
CA LYS A 133 4.41 -14.59 -15.06
C LYS A 133 3.65 -13.88 -13.94
N SER A 134 3.28 -14.62 -12.90
CA SER A 134 2.42 -14.15 -11.81
C SER A 134 3.19 -13.52 -10.65
N TYR A 135 4.44 -13.91 -10.44
CA TYR A 135 5.35 -13.39 -9.40
C TYR A 135 4.69 -13.24 -8.02
N PRO A 136 4.21 -14.35 -7.41
CA PRO A 136 3.49 -14.27 -6.13
C PRO A 136 4.42 -13.81 -5.00
N TYR A 137 3.88 -12.97 -4.11
CA TYR A 137 4.62 -12.42 -2.98
C TYR A 137 4.94 -13.48 -1.92
N PHE A 138 3.98 -14.35 -1.63
CA PHE A 138 4.16 -15.56 -0.84
C PHE A 138 3.25 -16.70 -1.32
N ILE A 139 3.50 -17.90 -0.77
CA ILE A 139 2.62 -19.07 -0.93
C ILE A 139 2.22 -19.56 0.46
N ILE A 140 0.93 -19.77 0.70
CA ILE A 140 0.42 -20.40 1.92
C ILE A 140 0.54 -21.93 1.75
N VAL A 141 1.30 -22.58 2.65
CA VAL A 141 1.59 -24.02 2.59
C VAL A 141 1.61 -24.61 4.01
N SER A 142 1.11 -25.84 4.17
CA SER A 142 1.21 -26.61 5.41
C SER A 142 2.61 -27.23 5.56
N ASP A 143 3.12 -27.29 6.77
CA ASP A 143 4.36 -27.97 7.11
C ASP A 143 4.17 -29.47 7.38
N ILE A 144 2.92 -29.91 7.60
CA ILE A 144 2.56 -31.30 7.93
C ILE A 144 1.40 -31.76 7.04
N GLY A 145 1.52 -32.97 6.48
CA GLY A 145 0.43 -33.66 5.76
C GLY A 145 -0.15 -34.84 6.56
N LEU A 146 -1.22 -35.48 6.06
CA LEU A 146 -1.85 -36.65 6.70
C LEU A 146 -0.89 -37.85 6.78
N THR A 147 0.06 -37.92 5.85
CA THR A 147 1.07 -38.98 5.79
C THR A 147 2.48 -38.40 5.72
N SER A 148 3.47 -39.25 6.04
CA SER A 148 4.88 -38.94 5.81
C SER A 148 5.15 -38.56 4.35
N LEU A 149 4.48 -39.23 3.40
CA LEU A 149 4.63 -38.98 1.97
C LEU A 149 4.17 -37.58 1.56
N GLN A 150 3.00 -37.15 2.06
CA GLN A 150 2.50 -35.79 1.84
C GLN A 150 3.38 -34.75 2.51
N THR A 151 3.88 -35.04 3.72
CA THR A 151 4.81 -34.15 4.43
C THR A 151 6.12 -33.94 3.65
N ASP A 152 6.63 -35.00 3.00
CA ASP A 152 7.80 -34.90 2.11
C ASP A 152 7.51 -34.06 0.87
N TYR A 153 6.32 -34.22 0.27
CA TYR A 153 5.90 -33.41 -0.87
C TYR A 153 5.78 -31.92 -0.53
N LEU A 154 5.13 -31.59 0.59
CA LEU A 154 5.01 -30.22 1.09
C LEU A 154 6.39 -29.62 1.40
N SER A 155 7.31 -30.42 1.96
CA SER A 155 8.71 -29.99 2.17
C SER A 155 9.42 -29.64 0.86
N ILE A 156 9.19 -30.40 -0.21
CA ILE A 156 9.72 -30.08 -1.55
C ILE A 156 9.10 -28.79 -2.09
N LEU A 157 7.78 -28.60 -1.94
CA LEU A 157 7.08 -27.38 -2.35
C LEU A 157 7.64 -26.14 -1.62
N ILE A 158 7.83 -26.21 -0.31
CA ILE A 158 8.43 -25.12 0.51
C ILE A 158 9.86 -24.84 0.02
N ALA A 159 10.68 -25.87 -0.15
CA ALA A 159 12.06 -25.73 -0.61
C ALA A 159 12.15 -25.08 -2.00
N HIS A 160 11.30 -25.53 -2.94
CA HIS A 160 11.22 -24.99 -4.28
C HIS A 160 10.81 -23.52 -4.27
N SER A 161 9.75 -23.17 -3.56
CA SER A 161 9.21 -21.81 -3.45
C SER A 161 10.26 -20.83 -2.92
N LEU A 162 10.90 -21.20 -1.81
CA LEU A 162 11.99 -20.41 -1.22
C LEU A 162 13.18 -20.25 -2.17
N SER A 163 13.51 -21.26 -2.98
CA SER A 163 14.59 -21.16 -3.99
C SER A 163 14.29 -20.19 -5.13
N LYS A 164 13.01 -20.00 -5.46
CA LYS A 164 12.54 -19.11 -6.53
C LYS A 164 12.34 -17.66 -6.08
N LYS A 165 12.82 -17.30 -4.88
CA LYS A 165 12.66 -15.99 -4.23
C LYS A 165 11.21 -15.68 -3.79
N ILE A 166 10.38 -16.71 -3.64
CA ILE A 166 9.01 -16.56 -3.16
C ILE A 166 9.01 -16.88 -1.67
N ASN A 167 8.34 -16.05 -0.87
CA ASN A 167 8.23 -16.28 0.57
C ASN A 167 7.21 -17.38 0.85
N VAL A 168 7.29 -18.02 2.01
CA VAL A 168 6.32 -19.04 2.43
C VAL A 168 5.60 -18.56 3.68
N VAL A 169 4.30 -18.78 3.73
CA VAL A 169 3.46 -18.55 4.90
C VAL A 169 2.93 -19.90 5.34
N LEU A 170 3.01 -20.21 6.64
CA LEU A 170 2.45 -21.45 7.16
C LEU A 170 0.93 -21.36 7.15
N ALA A 171 0.27 -22.43 6.66
CA ALA A 171 -1.18 -22.55 6.73
C ALA A 171 -1.67 -22.56 8.18
N SER A 172 -0.93 -23.22 9.08
CA SER A 172 -1.23 -23.30 10.50
C SER A 172 -0.84 -22.02 11.27
N GLY A 173 -1.60 -21.72 12.33
CA GLY A 173 -1.29 -20.61 13.24
C GLY A 173 -1.61 -19.23 12.69
N GLN A 174 -2.56 -19.11 11.77
CA GLN A 174 -3.09 -17.82 11.33
C GLN A 174 -4.06 -17.24 12.37
N GLU A 175 -3.99 -15.93 12.61
CA GLU A 175 -4.96 -15.21 13.45
C GLU A 175 -5.52 -14.01 12.69
N TYR A 176 -6.76 -13.66 13.00
CA TYR A 176 -7.53 -12.63 12.30
C TYR A 176 -7.92 -11.54 13.28
N ASP A 177 -7.79 -10.29 12.87
CA ASP A 177 -8.49 -9.16 13.47
C ASP A 177 -9.39 -8.49 12.42
N ILE A 178 -10.15 -7.46 12.83
CA ILE A 178 -11.12 -6.78 11.95
C ILE A 178 -10.45 -6.23 10.68
N LEU A 179 -9.16 -5.88 10.73
CA LEU A 179 -8.44 -5.19 9.67
C LEU A 179 -7.32 -6.04 9.04
N ARG A 180 -6.85 -7.10 9.69
CA ARG A 180 -5.58 -7.78 9.36
C ARG A 180 -5.67 -9.29 9.51
N VAL A 181 -4.80 -9.95 8.73
CA VAL A 181 -4.52 -11.38 8.85
C VAL A 181 -3.06 -11.55 9.25
N TYR A 182 -2.79 -12.26 10.33
CA TYR A 182 -1.45 -12.59 10.80
C TYR A 182 -1.13 -14.05 10.50
N GLY A 183 0.14 -14.33 10.20
CA GLY A 183 0.62 -15.68 10.00
C GLY A 183 2.13 -15.79 10.14
N TYR A 184 2.62 -17.02 10.25
CA TYR A 184 4.04 -17.31 10.32
C TYR A 184 4.67 -17.22 8.92
N HIS A 185 5.45 -16.17 8.71
CA HIS A 185 6.11 -15.85 7.44
C HIS A 185 7.58 -16.27 7.45
N VAL A 186 7.99 -16.95 6.38
CA VAL A 186 9.36 -17.39 6.14
C VAL A 186 9.89 -16.68 4.91
N GLN A 187 10.84 -15.77 5.13
CA GLN A 187 11.48 -15.02 4.06
C GLN A 187 12.46 -15.89 3.26
N SER A 188 12.41 -15.77 1.93
CA SER A 188 13.43 -16.38 1.07
C SER A 188 14.81 -15.74 1.29
N VAL A 189 15.82 -16.56 1.60
CA VAL A 189 17.22 -16.13 1.75
C VAL A 189 18.14 -16.89 0.78
N TYR A 190 19.32 -16.31 0.53
CA TYR A 190 20.32 -16.86 -0.41
C TYR A 190 20.70 -18.33 -0.14
N LYS A 191 20.69 -18.77 1.12
CA LYS A 191 20.99 -20.16 1.51
C LYS A 191 20.01 -21.18 0.91
N HIS A 192 18.72 -20.83 0.78
CA HIS A 192 17.72 -21.71 0.15
C HIS A 192 18.07 -21.98 -1.31
N ARG A 193 18.54 -20.95 -2.04
CA ARG A 193 19.00 -21.09 -3.42
C ARG A 193 20.19 -22.04 -3.55
N LEU A 194 21.19 -21.89 -2.68
CA LEU A 194 22.36 -22.77 -2.67
C LEU A 194 21.99 -24.22 -2.39
N PHE A 195 21.09 -24.46 -1.42
CA PHE A 195 20.62 -25.80 -1.12
C PHE A 195 19.89 -26.42 -2.32
N PHE A 196 18.95 -25.69 -2.91
CA PHE A 196 18.19 -26.18 -4.06
C PHE A 196 19.08 -26.44 -5.29
N GLN A 197 20.06 -25.57 -5.57
CA GLN A 197 21.02 -25.78 -6.66
C GLN A 197 21.89 -27.01 -6.43
N LYS A 198 22.33 -27.23 -5.18
CA LYS A 198 23.17 -28.37 -4.80
C LYS A 198 22.44 -29.71 -4.94
N TYR A 199 21.16 -29.76 -4.58
CA TYR A 199 20.35 -30.98 -4.51
C TYR A 199 19.28 -31.05 -5.60
N LYS A 200 19.45 -30.34 -6.72
CA LYS A 200 18.44 -30.25 -7.78
C LYS A 200 18.06 -31.63 -8.34
N GLN A 201 19.05 -32.49 -8.60
CA GLN A 201 18.82 -33.84 -9.12
C GLN A 201 18.14 -34.73 -8.09
N ASP A 202 18.54 -34.64 -6.82
CA ASP A 202 17.91 -35.41 -5.73
C ASP A 202 16.46 -34.98 -5.50
N LEU A 203 16.14 -33.68 -5.62
CA LEU A 203 14.76 -33.16 -5.53
C LEU A 203 13.89 -33.63 -6.69
N GLN A 204 14.41 -33.61 -7.92
CA GLN A 204 13.70 -34.14 -9.09
C GLN A 204 13.46 -35.65 -8.92
N HIS A 205 14.50 -36.40 -8.54
CA HIS A 205 14.38 -37.82 -8.30
C HIS A 205 13.41 -38.15 -7.15
N ALA A 206 13.40 -37.35 -6.09
CA ALA A 206 12.43 -37.48 -5.00
C ALA A 206 11.00 -37.24 -5.49
N CYS A 207 10.75 -36.13 -6.18
CA CYS A 207 9.42 -35.80 -6.71
C CYS A 207 8.91 -36.86 -7.69
N GLU A 208 9.76 -37.36 -8.60
CA GLU A 208 9.41 -38.44 -9.53
C GLU A 208 9.08 -39.75 -8.81
N ASN A 209 9.82 -40.12 -7.75
CA ASN A 209 9.54 -41.32 -6.98
C ASN A 209 8.26 -41.19 -6.13
N LEU A 210 7.99 -40.00 -5.60
CA LEU A 210 6.72 -39.71 -4.93
C LEU A 210 5.54 -39.84 -5.91
N ALA A 211 5.74 -39.45 -7.18
CA ALA A 211 4.74 -39.56 -8.24
C ALA A 211 4.56 -40.98 -8.83
N ARG A 212 5.57 -41.86 -8.69
CA ARG A 212 5.53 -43.25 -9.17
C ARG A 212 4.66 -44.18 -8.34
N TYR A 213 4.11 -43.72 -7.22
CA TYR A 213 3.10 -44.43 -6.44
C TYR A 213 1.72 -44.43 -7.14
N LYS A 214 1.66 -44.88 -8.39
CA LYS A 214 0.39 -45.14 -9.10
C LYS A 214 -0.07 -46.54 -8.73
N GLU A 215 -0.82 -46.65 -7.64
CA GLU A 215 -1.47 -47.91 -7.29
C GLU A 215 -2.51 -48.25 -8.36
N ALA A 216 -2.27 -49.33 -9.13
CA ALA A 216 -3.30 -49.87 -10.04
C ALA A 216 -4.47 -50.52 -9.26
N PHE A 217 -4.24 -50.82 -7.97
CA PHE A 217 -5.16 -51.50 -7.08
C PHE A 217 -5.15 -50.84 -5.70
N VAL A 218 -6.33 -50.62 -5.12
CA VAL A 218 -6.47 -50.17 -3.73
C VAL A 218 -6.80 -51.36 -2.83
N TYR A 219 -6.17 -51.41 -1.65
CA TYR A 219 -6.49 -52.38 -0.61
C TYR A 219 -7.67 -51.88 0.21
N LEU A 220 -8.82 -52.54 0.08
CA LEU A 220 -10.00 -52.19 0.86
C LEU A 220 -9.88 -52.72 2.29
N TYR A 221 -9.46 -53.99 2.42
CA TYR A 221 -9.26 -54.69 3.69
C TYR A 221 -8.37 -55.94 3.49
N GLU A 222 -7.34 -56.12 4.34
CA GLU A 222 -6.38 -57.22 4.29
C GLU A 222 -5.90 -57.56 2.86
N HIS A 223 -6.36 -58.67 2.28
CA HIS A 223 -5.95 -59.17 0.96
C HIS A 223 -6.85 -58.71 -0.20
N LEU A 224 -7.91 -57.94 0.09
CA LEU A 224 -8.97 -57.59 -0.84
C LEU A 224 -8.54 -56.39 -1.70
N LYS A 225 -8.08 -56.70 -2.91
CA LYS A 225 -7.56 -55.75 -3.90
C LYS A 225 -8.61 -55.38 -4.92
N LEU A 226 -8.75 -54.09 -5.20
CA LEU A 226 -9.73 -53.62 -6.16
C LEU A 226 -9.07 -52.77 -7.25
N SER A 227 -9.34 -53.10 -8.53
CA SER A 227 -8.78 -52.39 -9.68
C SER A 227 -9.46 -51.03 -9.86
N LEU A 228 -8.68 -49.95 -9.74
CA LEU A 228 -9.19 -48.58 -9.93
C LEU A 228 -9.73 -48.36 -11.35
N LYS A 229 -9.06 -48.94 -12.36
CA LYS A 229 -9.51 -48.88 -13.75
C LYS A 229 -10.87 -49.54 -13.95
N SER A 230 -11.17 -50.59 -13.17
CA SER A 230 -12.45 -51.29 -13.24
C SER A 230 -13.58 -50.42 -12.72
N ILE A 231 -13.41 -49.78 -11.55
CA ILE A 231 -14.41 -48.83 -11.03
C ILE A 231 -14.61 -47.68 -12.01
N GLN A 232 -13.53 -47.06 -12.48
CA GLN A 232 -13.62 -45.91 -13.37
C GLN A 232 -14.40 -46.24 -14.65
N LYS A 233 -14.16 -47.41 -15.24
CA LYS A 233 -14.89 -47.89 -16.42
C LYS A 233 -16.38 -48.09 -16.11
N GLU A 234 -16.71 -48.71 -14.97
CA GLU A 234 -18.09 -48.97 -14.58
C GLU A 234 -18.85 -47.67 -14.25
N VAL A 235 -18.19 -46.71 -13.59
CA VAL A 235 -18.72 -45.36 -13.35
C VAL A 235 -19.01 -44.68 -14.68
N HIS A 236 -18.05 -44.68 -15.62
CA HIS A 236 -18.23 -44.05 -16.93
C HIS A 236 -19.45 -44.62 -17.68
N GLN A 237 -19.59 -45.95 -17.70
CA GLN A 237 -20.75 -46.61 -18.31
C GLN A 237 -22.06 -46.27 -17.59
N THR A 238 -22.05 -46.25 -16.25
CA THR A 238 -23.25 -45.99 -15.46
C THR A 238 -23.68 -44.52 -15.52
N VAL A 239 -22.75 -43.56 -15.63
CA VAL A 239 -23.03 -42.14 -15.87
C VAL A 239 -23.78 -41.95 -17.18
N HIS A 240 -23.34 -42.60 -18.27
CA HIS A 240 -24.02 -42.51 -19.56
C HIS A 240 -25.45 -43.08 -19.50
N LEU A 241 -25.68 -44.16 -18.75
CA LEU A 241 -27.01 -44.73 -18.55
C LEU A 241 -27.89 -43.83 -17.69
N LEU A 242 -27.35 -43.25 -16.61
CA LEU A 242 -28.10 -42.36 -15.73
C LEU A 242 -28.52 -41.06 -16.45
N LYS A 243 -27.66 -40.52 -17.32
CA LYS A 243 -27.97 -39.36 -18.16
C LYS A 243 -29.19 -39.58 -19.06
N LEU A 244 -29.45 -40.82 -19.48
CA LEU A 244 -30.65 -41.16 -20.27
C LEU A 244 -31.92 -41.24 -19.42
N LEU A 245 -31.77 -41.48 -18.11
CA LEU A 245 -32.90 -41.68 -17.19
C LEU A 245 -33.36 -40.36 -16.55
N TRP A 246 -32.45 -39.42 -16.30
CA TRP A 246 -32.73 -38.18 -15.58
C TRP A 246 -32.52 -36.93 -16.44
N SER A 247 -33.31 -35.89 -16.18
CA SER A 247 -33.30 -34.64 -16.93
C SER A 247 -32.12 -33.72 -16.56
N GLU A 248 -31.83 -32.76 -17.44
CA GLU A 248 -31.00 -31.58 -17.16
C GLU A 248 -31.51 -30.85 -15.90
N GLY A 249 -30.59 -30.36 -15.06
CA GLY A 249 -30.89 -29.67 -13.79
C GLY A 249 -31.09 -30.58 -12.58
N SER A 250 -30.69 -31.86 -12.67
CA SER A 250 -30.76 -32.78 -11.53
C SER A 250 -29.82 -32.37 -10.39
N ASP A 251 -30.29 -32.50 -9.14
CA ASP A 251 -29.50 -32.23 -7.92
C ASP A 251 -28.32 -33.20 -7.81
N ILE A 252 -27.11 -32.66 -7.63
CA ILE A 252 -25.87 -33.44 -7.56
C ILE A 252 -25.88 -34.51 -6.46
N ARG A 253 -26.58 -34.30 -5.34
CA ARG A 253 -26.71 -35.28 -4.25
C ARG A 253 -27.41 -36.55 -4.72
N ARG A 254 -28.49 -36.40 -5.49
CA ARG A 254 -29.21 -37.53 -6.10
C ARG A 254 -28.29 -38.32 -7.03
N VAL A 255 -27.57 -37.62 -7.90
CA VAL A 255 -26.73 -38.22 -8.95
C VAL A 255 -25.59 -39.00 -8.34
N VAL A 256 -24.83 -38.39 -7.42
CA VAL A 256 -23.69 -39.03 -6.76
C VAL A 256 -24.14 -40.24 -5.94
N CYS A 257 -25.26 -40.14 -5.20
CA CYS A 257 -25.81 -41.25 -4.42
C CYS A 257 -26.19 -42.46 -5.29
N VAL A 258 -26.91 -42.24 -6.38
CA VAL A 258 -27.36 -43.33 -7.26
C VAL A 258 -26.17 -43.97 -7.95
N LEU A 259 -25.21 -43.18 -8.44
CA LEU A 259 -24.00 -43.69 -9.08
C LEU A 259 -23.14 -44.49 -8.09
N SER A 260 -22.91 -43.97 -6.88
CA SER A 260 -22.10 -44.66 -5.87
C SER A 260 -22.73 -45.97 -5.42
N CYS A 261 -24.05 -45.98 -5.19
CA CYS A 261 -24.77 -47.19 -4.78
C CYS A 261 -24.84 -48.22 -5.91
N ALA A 262 -25.18 -47.81 -7.15
CA ALA A 262 -25.33 -48.74 -8.27
C ALA A 262 -23.99 -49.34 -8.69
N VAL A 263 -22.95 -48.52 -8.86
CA VAL A 263 -21.61 -49.00 -9.21
C VAL A 263 -21.02 -49.80 -8.04
N GLY A 264 -21.20 -49.33 -6.81
CA GLY A 264 -20.78 -50.04 -5.61
C GLY A 264 -21.35 -51.46 -5.58
N LEU A 265 -22.66 -51.63 -5.72
CA LEU A 265 -23.29 -52.96 -5.72
C LEU A 265 -22.80 -53.85 -6.87
N LYS A 266 -22.68 -53.33 -8.09
CA LYS A 266 -22.16 -54.12 -9.23
C LYS A 266 -20.74 -54.64 -8.97
N VAL A 267 -19.86 -53.75 -8.54
CA VAL A 267 -18.44 -54.07 -8.32
C VAL A 267 -18.27 -54.97 -7.09
N TYR A 268 -19.06 -54.75 -6.04
CA TYR A 268 -19.03 -55.56 -4.83
C TYR A 268 -19.55 -56.97 -5.08
N SER A 269 -20.62 -57.15 -5.86
CA SER A 269 -21.15 -58.49 -6.18
C SER A 269 -20.22 -59.36 -7.03
N ASP A 270 -19.24 -58.76 -7.72
CA ASP A 270 -18.27 -59.49 -8.54
C ASP A 270 -17.03 -59.97 -7.74
N ILE A 271 -16.95 -59.72 -6.41
CA ILE A 271 -15.78 -60.01 -5.56
C ILE A 271 -16.17 -60.88 -4.35
N SER A 272 -15.28 -61.79 -3.93
CA SER A 272 -15.44 -62.59 -2.69
C SER A 272 -15.28 -61.72 -1.45
N ASN A 273 -16.38 -61.43 -0.74
CA ASN A 273 -16.44 -60.35 0.25
C ASN A 273 -16.87 -60.76 1.67
N PRO A 274 -16.61 -59.89 2.68
CA PRO A 274 -17.03 -60.10 4.08
C PRO A 274 -18.53 -59.92 4.34
N LEU A 275 -19.23 -59.15 3.50
CA LEU A 275 -20.68 -59.00 3.52
C LEU A 275 -21.31 -59.70 2.32
N SER A 276 -22.51 -60.24 2.50
CA SER A 276 -23.33 -60.75 1.40
C SER A 276 -23.82 -59.60 0.49
N PRO A 277 -24.12 -59.86 -0.80
CA PRO A 277 -24.69 -58.85 -1.70
C PRO A 277 -25.98 -58.21 -1.14
N GLU A 278 -26.80 -58.96 -0.42
CA GLU A 278 -28.00 -58.48 0.26
C GLU A 278 -27.69 -57.55 1.45
N GLU A 279 -26.65 -57.85 2.23
CA GLU A 279 -26.18 -56.96 3.31
C GLU A 279 -25.60 -55.66 2.75
N ALA A 280 -24.88 -55.73 1.63
CA ALA A 280 -24.41 -54.54 0.92
C ALA A 280 -25.58 -53.69 0.37
N ALA A 281 -26.65 -54.35 -0.10
CA ALA A 281 -27.87 -53.68 -0.54
C ALA A 281 -28.60 -52.96 0.61
N ASP A 282 -28.64 -53.55 1.82
CA ASP A 282 -29.22 -52.90 3.01
C ASP A 282 -28.49 -51.57 3.33
N LEU A 283 -27.15 -51.54 3.25
CA LEU A 283 -26.39 -50.31 3.48
C LEU A 283 -26.63 -49.26 2.38
N CYS A 284 -26.70 -49.66 1.11
CA CYS A 284 -27.05 -48.78 0.00
C CYS A 284 -28.48 -48.21 0.13
N ARG A 285 -29.44 -48.98 0.64
CA ARG A 285 -30.80 -48.48 0.97
C ARG A 285 -30.73 -47.40 2.05
N MET A 286 -29.98 -47.63 3.12
CA MET A 286 -29.78 -46.61 4.17
C MET A 286 -29.10 -45.35 3.64
N GLN A 287 -28.18 -45.47 2.69
CA GLN A 287 -27.54 -44.32 2.05
C GLN A 287 -28.49 -43.54 1.13
N CYS A 288 -29.33 -44.23 0.35
CA CYS A 288 -30.40 -43.57 -0.42
C CYS A 288 -31.38 -42.83 0.50
N LEU A 289 -31.71 -43.43 1.65
CA LEU A 289 -32.57 -42.80 2.65
C LEU A 289 -31.91 -41.57 3.27
N THR A 290 -30.61 -41.64 3.58
CA THR A 290 -29.81 -40.52 4.08
C THR A 290 -29.92 -39.32 3.13
N VAL A 291 -29.75 -39.55 1.82
CA VAL A 291 -29.85 -38.49 0.81
C VAL A 291 -31.28 -37.99 0.64
N ALA A 292 -32.30 -38.85 0.73
CA ALA A 292 -33.70 -38.43 0.76
C ALA A 292 -33.99 -37.48 1.94
N PHE A 293 -33.41 -37.75 3.12
CA PHE A 293 -33.47 -36.81 4.24
C PHE A 293 -32.74 -35.50 3.94
N LEU A 294 -31.52 -35.52 3.40
CA LEU A 294 -30.77 -34.30 3.06
C LEU A 294 -31.50 -33.42 2.03
N LEU A 295 -32.27 -34.02 1.11
CA LEU A 295 -33.06 -33.28 0.11
C LEU A 295 -34.25 -32.53 0.73
N HIS A 296 -34.83 -33.04 1.80
CA HIS A 296 -36.06 -32.49 2.40
C HIS A 296 -35.85 -31.80 3.75
N MET A 297 -34.72 -32.02 4.44
CA MET A 297 -34.43 -31.38 5.72
C MET A 297 -33.96 -29.92 5.55
N PRO A 298 -34.41 -29.00 6.42
CA PRO A 298 -33.92 -27.62 6.42
C PRO A 298 -32.43 -27.56 6.80
N LEU A 299 -31.74 -26.51 6.37
CA LEU A 299 -30.30 -26.31 6.63
C LEU A 299 -29.96 -26.41 8.12
N SER A 300 -30.81 -25.85 8.99
CA SER A 300 -30.63 -25.86 10.45
C SER A 300 -30.58 -27.26 11.06
N GLN A 301 -31.20 -28.25 10.42
CA GLN A 301 -31.16 -29.66 10.83
C GLN A 301 -30.00 -30.40 10.18
N ARG A 302 -29.68 -30.07 8.92
CA ARG A 302 -28.51 -30.63 8.21
C ARG A 302 -27.18 -30.19 8.81
N SER A 303 -27.14 -29.02 9.45
CA SER A 303 -25.95 -28.47 10.11
C SER A 303 -25.74 -28.95 11.54
N GLN A 304 -26.62 -29.80 12.09
CA GLN A 304 -26.46 -30.28 13.47
C GLN A 304 -25.41 -31.39 13.56
N MET A 305 -24.57 -31.31 14.59
CA MET A 305 -23.72 -32.43 14.99
C MET A 305 -24.59 -33.47 15.69
N ARG A 306 -24.49 -34.75 15.30
CA ARG A 306 -25.26 -35.84 15.94
C ARG A 306 -24.38 -36.67 16.88
N ILE A 307 -24.95 -37.06 18.01
CA ILE A 307 -24.25 -37.51 19.22
C ILE A 307 -23.72 -38.95 19.14
N ILE A 308 -24.25 -39.80 18.26
CA ILE A 308 -23.92 -41.23 18.25
C ILE A 308 -22.48 -41.44 17.80
N LYS A 309 -21.60 -41.76 18.76
CA LYS A 309 -20.22 -42.19 18.53
C LYS A 309 -20.20 -43.71 18.33
N SER A 310 -20.68 -44.17 17.17
CA SER A 310 -20.53 -45.57 16.75
C SER A 310 -19.60 -45.65 15.55
N CYS A 311 -18.74 -46.66 15.51
CA CYS A 311 -17.83 -46.90 14.39
C CYS A 311 -18.33 -48.05 13.51
N TRP A 312 -18.11 -47.97 12.20
CA TRP A 312 -18.37 -49.08 11.28
C TRP A 312 -17.57 -50.32 11.67
N THR A 313 -18.19 -51.50 11.60
CA THR A 313 -17.49 -52.77 11.81
C THR A 313 -16.44 -53.00 10.72
N LYS A 314 -15.43 -53.81 11.03
CA LYS A 314 -14.36 -54.17 10.07
C LYS A 314 -14.89 -54.79 8.78
N GLN A 315 -16.05 -55.44 8.82
CA GLN A 315 -16.71 -56.06 7.67
C GLN A 315 -17.37 -55.04 6.73
N VAL A 316 -17.81 -53.89 7.23
CA VAL A 316 -18.50 -52.82 6.48
C VAL A 316 -17.53 -51.81 5.86
N LEU A 317 -16.38 -51.57 6.50
CA LEU A 317 -15.35 -50.64 6.01
C LEU A 317 -14.95 -50.83 4.52
N PRO A 318 -14.79 -52.06 3.97
CA PRO A 318 -14.51 -52.23 2.54
C PRO A 318 -15.57 -51.60 1.63
N LEU A 319 -16.85 -51.75 1.97
CA LEU A 319 -17.98 -51.25 1.19
C LEU A 319 -18.04 -49.72 1.27
N ILE A 320 -17.87 -49.14 2.46
CA ILE A 320 -17.80 -47.68 2.65
C ILE A 320 -16.65 -47.06 1.86
N LYS A 321 -15.44 -47.64 1.94
CA LYS A 321 -14.28 -47.18 1.17
C LYS A 321 -14.52 -47.25 -0.34
N MET A 322 -15.15 -48.34 -0.81
CA MET A 322 -15.48 -48.50 -2.22
C MET A 322 -16.53 -47.47 -2.67
N GLN A 323 -17.58 -47.23 -1.88
CA GLN A 323 -18.58 -46.20 -2.18
C GLN A 323 -17.94 -44.81 -2.27
N GLN A 324 -17.02 -44.46 -1.36
CA GLN A 324 -16.27 -43.20 -1.41
C GLN A 324 -15.40 -43.09 -2.68
N LEU A 325 -14.75 -44.18 -3.12
CA LEU A 325 -14.04 -44.22 -4.40
C LEU A 325 -14.99 -44.01 -5.59
N CYS A 326 -16.16 -44.67 -5.57
CA CYS A 326 -17.18 -44.49 -6.61
C CYS A 326 -17.69 -43.05 -6.64
N MET A 327 -17.91 -42.41 -5.50
CA MET A 327 -18.29 -40.99 -5.42
C MET A 327 -17.21 -40.08 -6.02
N ASN A 328 -15.93 -40.31 -5.70
CA ASN A 328 -14.82 -39.55 -6.27
C ASN A 328 -14.76 -39.68 -7.81
N PHE A 329 -14.82 -40.92 -8.32
CA PHE A 329 -14.81 -41.14 -9.77
C PHE A 329 -16.07 -40.61 -10.44
N ALA A 330 -17.23 -40.66 -9.78
CA ALA A 330 -18.46 -40.07 -10.28
C ALA A 330 -18.27 -38.55 -10.47
N LEU A 331 -17.84 -37.82 -9.43
CA LEU A 331 -17.56 -36.38 -9.55
C LEU A 331 -16.55 -36.06 -10.65
N THR A 332 -15.47 -36.84 -10.73
CA THR A 332 -14.43 -36.65 -11.77
C THR A 332 -15.01 -36.85 -13.19
N GLN A 333 -15.83 -37.88 -13.40
CA GLN A 333 -16.47 -38.14 -14.69
C GLN A 333 -17.54 -37.11 -15.03
N LEU A 334 -18.29 -36.62 -14.04
CA LEU A 334 -19.28 -35.57 -14.23
C LEU A 334 -18.62 -34.25 -14.69
N ARG A 335 -17.45 -33.91 -14.13
CA ARG A 335 -16.63 -32.78 -14.59
C ARG A 335 -16.22 -32.90 -16.06
N ASP A 336 -15.81 -34.10 -16.49
CA ASP A 336 -15.34 -34.30 -17.88
C ASP A 336 -16.52 -34.36 -18.89
N THR A 337 -17.77 -34.42 -18.41
CA THR A 337 -18.99 -34.49 -19.22
C THR A 337 -19.60 -33.09 -19.40
N ASN A 338 -19.02 -32.27 -20.28
CA ASN A 338 -19.43 -30.86 -20.49
C ASN A 338 -20.89 -30.64 -20.94
N ASP A 339 -21.57 -31.70 -21.43
CA ASP A 339 -22.90 -31.60 -22.05
C ASP A 339 -24.06 -32.01 -21.12
N TRP A 340 -23.84 -32.18 -19.81
CA TRP A 340 -24.91 -32.48 -18.85
C TRP A 340 -24.94 -31.41 -17.75
N LYS A 341 -25.95 -30.53 -17.78
CA LYS A 341 -26.11 -29.47 -16.78
C LYS A 341 -26.72 -30.06 -15.52
N LEU A 342 -25.95 -30.06 -14.44
CA LEU A 342 -26.38 -30.49 -13.10
C LEU A 342 -26.48 -29.29 -12.17
N ASP A 343 -27.32 -29.38 -11.15
CA ASP A 343 -27.33 -28.41 -10.05
C ASP A 343 -26.23 -28.76 -9.05
N LEU A 344 -25.13 -27.99 -9.10
CA LEU A 344 -23.94 -28.15 -8.26
C LEU A 344 -23.99 -27.33 -6.95
N THR A 345 -25.10 -26.63 -6.69
CA THR A 345 -25.25 -25.76 -5.51
C THR A 345 -24.99 -26.52 -4.20
N TYR A 346 -25.42 -27.78 -4.13
CA TYR A 346 -25.36 -28.62 -2.92
C TYR A 346 -24.13 -29.53 -2.84
N LEU A 347 -23.04 -29.23 -3.55
CA LEU A 347 -21.76 -29.95 -3.43
C LEU A 347 -21.23 -30.08 -1.97
N PRO A 348 -21.38 -29.05 -1.09
CA PRO A 348 -21.00 -29.17 0.33
C PRO A 348 -21.80 -30.22 1.13
N ASP A 349 -22.94 -30.67 0.61
CA ASP A 349 -23.93 -31.50 1.30
C ASP A 349 -24.07 -32.90 0.66
N LEU A 350 -23.02 -33.37 -0.02
CA LEU A 350 -23.03 -34.66 -0.73
C LEU A 350 -23.03 -35.89 0.18
N ASN A 351 -22.50 -35.78 1.40
CA ASN A 351 -22.37 -36.89 2.32
C ASN A 351 -22.52 -36.44 3.77
N ASP A 352 -23.28 -37.21 4.55
CA ASP A 352 -23.48 -37.01 5.99
C ASP A 352 -23.28 -38.36 6.69
N ASP A 353 -22.02 -38.69 6.98
CA ASP A 353 -21.63 -39.96 7.60
C ASP A 353 -22.29 -40.13 8.99
N SER A 354 -22.49 -39.03 9.70
CA SER A 354 -23.14 -39.02 11.01
C SER A 354 -24.62 -39.40 10.90
N LEU A 355 -25.34 -38.87 9.91
CA LEU A 355 -26.74 -39.27 9.64
C LEU A 355 -26.83 -40.73 9.24
N LEU A 356 -25.91 -41.19 8.39
CA LEU A 356 -25.88 -42.58 7.93
C LEU A 356 -25.65 -43.55 9.10
N ILE A 357 -24.70 -43.25 10.00
CA ILE A 357 -24.45 -44.04 11.22
C ILE A 357 -25.68 -44.05 12.12
N ASN A 358 -26.33 -42.90 12.30
CA ASN A 358 -27.57 -42.80 13.08
C ASN A 358 -28.69 -43.67 12.53
N LEU A 359 -28.94 -43.60 11.22
CA LEU A 359 -29.95 -44.41 10.55
C LEU A 359 -29.60 -45.90 10.64
N ALA A 360 -28.34 -46.27 10.45
CA ALA A 360 -27.89 -47.65 10.62
C ALA A 360 -28.16 -48.15 12.05
N HIS A 361 -27.81 -47.37 13.07
CA HIS A 361 -28.06 -47.71 14.47
C HIS A 361 -29.56 -47.90 14.76
N TYR A 362 -30.38 -46.96 14.29
CA TYR A 362 -31.83 -47.00 14.49
C TYR A 362 -32.45 -48.27 13.88
N TYR A 363 -32.14 -48.57 12.62
CA TYR A 363 -32.68 -49.74 11.94
C TYR A 363 -32.08 -51.06 12.45
N GLU A 364 -30.88 -51.05 13.05
CA GLU A 364 -30.34 -52.20 13.78
C GLU A 364 -31.15 -52.52 15.03
N VAL A 365 -31.39 -51.52 15.87
CA VAL A 365 -32.16 -51.67 17.11
C VAL A 365 -33.59 -52.11 16.78
N LYS A 366 -34.24 -51.48 15.83
CA LYS A 366 -35.63 -51.82 15.43
C LYS A 366 -35.75 -53.22 14.84
N TYR A 367 -34.76 -53.67 14.07
CA TYR A 367 -34.72 -55.05 13.57
C TYR A 367 -34.60 -56.06 14.72
N THR A 368 -33.78 -55.78 15.74
CA THR A 368 -33.68 -56.64 16.94
C THR A 368 -34.96 -56.67 17.79
N GLU A 369 -35.78 -55.62 17.72
CA GLU A 369 -37.09 -55.53 18.41
C GLU A 369 -38.23 -56.25 17.65
N GLY A 370 -38.01 -56.74 16.41
CA GLY A 370 -39.00 -57.48 15.63
C GLY A 370 -40.16 -56.66 15.05
N LEU A 371 -40.03 -55.33 15.01
CA LEU A 371 -41.05 -54.43 14.47
C LEU A 371 -40.85 -54.25 12.95
N GLU A 372 -41.77 -54.75 12.11
CA GLU A 372 -41.82 -54.41 10.67
C GLU A 372 -42.31 -52.95 10.48
N PHE A 373 -41.42 -52.09 9.99
CA PHE A 373 -41.75 -50.70 9.70
C PHE A 373 -42.55 -50.62 8.37
N LYS A 374 -43.86 -50.39 8.43
CA LYS A 374 -44.73 -50.25 7.24
C LYS A 374 -45.44 -48.90 7.10
N LYS A 375 -45.29 -47.96 8.04
CA LYS A 375 -45.89 -46.61 8.01
C LYS A 375 -44.97 -45.70 8.81
N GLU A 376 -44.73 -44.46 8.35
CA GLU A 376 -44.14 -43.29 9.09
C GLU A 376 -42.92 -42.61 8.44
N LEU A 377 -42.58 -42.85 7.17
CA LEU A 377 -41.84 -41.84 6.40
C LEU A 377 -42.86 -40.88 5.79
N GLY A 378 -42.68 -39.56 5.96
CA GLY A 378 -43.54 -38.57 5.31
C GLY A 378 -43.58 -38.79 3.79
N LYS A 379 -44.75 -38.64 3.15
CA LYS A 379 -44.97 -38.98 1.72
C LYS A 379 -43.91 -38.42 0.76
N ALA A 380 -43.39 -37.22 1.03
CA ALA A 380 -42.35 -36.61 0.22
C ALA A 380 -41.03 -37.39 0.27
N ILE A 381 -40.56 -37.71 1.49
CA ILE A 381 -39.32 -38.47 1.72
C ILE A 381 -39.46 -39.90 1.20
N GLU A 382 -40.63 -40.52 1.40
CA GLU A 382 -40.91 -41.86 0.88
C GLU A 382 -40.83 -41.92 -0.65
N ASN A 383 -41.49 -40.98 -1.35
CA ASN A 383 -41.46 -40.90 -2.80
C ASN A 383 -40.02 -40.66 -3.32
N GLU A 384 -39.28 -39.78 -2.67
CA GLU A 384 -37.89 -39.47 -3.03
C GLU A 384 -36.97 -40.69 -2.83
N TYR A 385 -37.06 -41.35 -1.67
CA TYR A 385 -36.31 -42.57 -1.37
C TYR A 385 -36.61 -43.70 -2.36
N GLN A 386 -37.90 -43.95 -2.64
CA GLN A 386 -38.30 -44.96 -3.62
C GLN A 386 -37.76 -44.63 -5.02
N CYS A 387 -37.78 -43.35 -5.43
CA CYS A 387 -37.22 -42.93 -6.71
C CYS A 387 -35.71 -43.22 -6.81
N LEU A 388 -34.95 -42.88 -5.77
CA LEU A 388 -33.51 -43.14 -5.70
C LEU A 388 -33.21 -44.65 -5.79
N TRP A 389 -33.86 -45.47 -4.95
CA TRP A 389 -33.64 -46.92 -4.94
C TRP A 389 -34.05 -47.60 -6.25
N ASN A 390 -35.22 -47.23 -6.80
CA ASN A 390 -35.67 -47.77 -8.09
C ASN A 390 -34.72 -47.43 -9.23
N THR A 391 -34.03 -46.31 -9.16
CA THR A 391 -33.00 -45.94 -10.14
C THR A 391 -31.73 -46.76 -9.92
N VAL A 392 -31.30 -46.97 -8.68
CA VAL A 392 -30.16 -47.85 -8.34
C VAL A 392 -30.38 -49.26 -8.87
N THR A 393 -31.54 -49.86 -8.64
CA THR A 393 -31.86 -51.23 -9.12
C THR A 393 -31.95 -51.30 -10.64
N LYS A 394 -32.54 -50.29 -11.30
CA LYS A 394 -32.54 -50.17 -12.78
C LYS A 394 -31.15 -50.06 -13.38
N LEU A 395 -30.18 -49.47 -12.68
CA LEU A 395 -28.81 -49.36 -13.16
C LEU A 395 -27.98 -50.61 -12.86
N ALA A 396 -28.29 -51.33 -11.78
CA ALA A 396 -27.62 -52.56 -11.35
C ALA A 396 -28.24 -53.86 -11.91
N VAL A 397 -28.79 -53.82 -13.12
CA VAL A 397 -29.64 -54.87 -13.79
C VAL A 397 -29.14 -56.31 -13.67
N LYS A 398 -27.83 -56.54 -13.57
CA LYS A 398 -27.23 -57.88 -13.48
C LYS A 398 -27.63 -58.65 -12.20
N TYR A 399 -28.12 -57.96 -11.17
CA TYR A 399 -28.41 -58.53 -9.85
C TYR A 399 -29.78 -58.05 -9.32
N SER A 400 -30.59 -58.94 -8.73
CA SER A 400 -31.90 -58.60 -8.15
C SER A 400 -31.77 -58.31 -6.66
N PHE A 401 -31.68 -57.02 -6.29
CA PHE A 401 -31.54 -56.58 -4.89
C PHE A 401 -32.88 -56.29 -4.18
N GLY A 402 -34.01 -56.67 -4.80
CA GLY A 402 -35.37 -56.55 -4.25
C GLY A 402 -35.91 -55.12 -4.06
N ASP A 403 -37.10 -55.03 -3.46
CA ASP A 403 -37.83 -53.77 -3.30
C ASP A 403 -37.18 -52.78 -2.31
N ALA A 404 -37.61 -51.51 -2.35
CA ALA A 404 -37.14 -50.43 -1.49
C ALA A 404 -37.45 -50.65 0.01
N PHE A 405 -38.49 -51.43 0.31
CA PHE A 405 -38.87 -51.81 1.67
C PHE A 405 -38.83 -53.33 1.86
N PRO A 406 -38.55 -53.83 3.08
CA PRO A 406 -38.04 -53.07 4.23
C PRO A 406 -36.63 -52.52 3.97
N ILE A 407 -36.29 -51.39 4.59
CA ILE A 407 -34.98 -50.71 4.42
C ILE A 407 -33.83 -51.66 4.79
N ARG A 408 -34.04 -52.49 5.82
CA ARG A 408 -33.10 -53.52 6.28
C ARG A 408 -33.77 -54.90 6.23
N LYS A 409 -33.12 -55.87 5.58
CA LYS A 409 -33.59 -57.26 5.46
C LYS A 409 -32.73 -58.23 6.29
N THR A 410 -31.48 -57.87 6.55
CA THR A 410 -30.46 -58.75 7.12
C THR A 410 -30.16 -58.43 8.60
N SER A 411 -29.66 -59.43 9.32
CA SER A 411 -29.37 -59.36 10.77
C SER A 411 -27.94 -58.93 11.10
N GLN A 412 -27.08 -58.73 10.11
CA GLN A 412 -25.65 -58.47 10.28
C GLN A 412 -25.35 -57.08 10.87
N LEU A 413 -24.75 -57.01 12.05
CA LEU A 413 -24.41 -55.73 12.69
C LEU A 413 -23.38 -54.93 11.85
N PHE A 414 -23.72 -53.68 11.53
CA PHE A 414 -22.85 -52.75 10.81
C PHE A 414 -22.06 -51.83 11.75
N LEU A 415 -22.51 -51.64 12.98
CA LEU A 415 -21.85 -50.78 13.96
C LEU A 415 -21.24 -51.55 15.14
N VAL A 416 -20.11 -51.05 15.67
CA VAL A 416 -19.51 -51.53 16.92
C VAL A 416 -20.21 -50.82 18.10
N LYS A 417 -20.76 -51.59 19.05
CA LYS A 417 -21.37 -51.03 20.27
C LYS A 417 -20.28 -50.47 21.21
N GLU A 418 -20.16 -49.15 21.32
CA GLU A 418 -19.52 -48.50 22.48
C GLU A 418 -20.57 -48.24 23.57
N GLN A 419 -20.24 -48.53 24.83
CA GLN A 419 -21.07 -48.16 25.98
C GLN A 419 -21.08 -46.63 26.12
N THR A 420 -22.24 -46.01 25.92
CA THR A 420 -22.47 -44.59 26.19
C THR A 420 -22.44 -44.32 27.70
N LEU A 421 -21.32 -43.81 28.22
CA LEU A 421 -21.26 -43.17 29.54
C LEU A 421 -21.83 -41.75 29.44
N PHE A 422 -23.15 -41.59 29.48
CA PHE A 422 -23.74 -40.29 29.79
C PHE A 422 -23.92 -40.18 31.31
N ARG A 423 -23.08 -39.34 31.95
CA ARG A 423 -23.41 -38.78 33.26
C ARG A 423 -24.55 -37.79 33.07
N VAL A 424 -25.69 -38.11 33.67
CA VAL A 424 -26.78 -37.19 33.95
C VAL A 424 -26.21 -36.01 34.73
N TYR A 425 -26.27 -34.81 34.16
CA TYR A 425 -26.31 -33.56 34.91
C TYR A 425 -27.63 -32.89 34.56
N GLU A 426 -28.57 -32.94 35.50
CA GLU A 426 -29.75 -32.09 35.56
C GLU A 426 -29.29 -30.67 35.91
N GLU A 427 -29.02 -29.84 34.90
CA GLU A 427 -29.13 -28.39 35.05
C GLU A 427 -30.00 -27.91 33.90
N GLU A 428 -31.15 -27.29 34.21
CA GLU A 428 -32.00 -26.63 33.24
C GLU A 428 -31.17 -25.58 32.49
N ILE A 429 -30.94 -25.83 31.19
CA ILE A 429 -30.16 -24.96 30.32
C ILE A 429 -31.01 -23.70 30.02
N PRO A 430 -30.51 -22.47 30.24
CA PRO A 430 -31.27 -21.27 29.92
C PRO A 430 -31.45 -21.15 28.41
N ASN A 431 -32.67 -20.81 28.01
CA ASN A 431 -33.05 -20.61 26.60
C ASN A 431 -32.38 -19.31 26.09
N ILE A 432 -31.24 -19.42 25.42
CA ILE A 432 -30.45 -18.28 24.95
C ILE A 432 -30.42 -18.32 23.42
N GLY A 433 -31.07 -17.32 22.83
CA GLY A 433 -31.34 -17.24 21.40
C GLY A 433 -30.09 -17.11 20.55
N LEU A 434 -29.97 -18.03 19.58
CA LEU A 434 -29.66 -17.63 18.21
C LEU A 434 -30.72 -16.61 17.76
N ILE A 435 -30.51 -15.91 16.63
CA ILE A 435 -31.70 -15.49 15.86
C ILE A 435 -32.40 -16.80 15.53
N SER A 436 -33.42 -17.15 16.32
CA SER A 436 -34.33 -18.19 15.91
C SER A 436 -35.01 -17.62 14.70
N VAL A 437 -34.73 -18.16 13.52
CA VAL A 437 -35.81 -18.27 12.56
C VAL A 437 -36.72 -19.35 13.14
N LYS A 438 -37.46 -19.00 14.19
CA LYS A 438 -38.71 -19.68 14.54
C LYS A 438 -39.64 -19.33 13.39
N SER A 439 -39.53 -20.12 12.35
CA SER A 439 -40.57 -20.20 11.35
C SER A 439 -41.49 -21.28 11.87
N ASP A 440 -42.67 -20.87 12.34
CA ASP A 440 -43.73 -21.81 12.73
C ASP A 440 -43.99 -22.81 11.59
N LEU A 441 -43.80 -22.37 10.34
CA LEU A 441 -43.86 -23.18 9.11
C LEU A 441 -42.77 -24.28 9.03
N VAL A 442 -41.58 -24.06 9.58
CA VAL A 442 -40.49 -25.05 9.58
C VAL A 442 -40.68 -26.07 10.71
N GLU A 443 -41.14 -25.61 11.88
CA GLU A 443 -41.50 -26.50 12.99
C GLU A 443 -42.76 -27.33 12.66
N GLU A 444 -43.74 -26.77 11.93
CA GLU A 444 -44.94 -27.47 11.50
C GLU A 444 -44.65 -28.53 10.42
N TYR A 445 -43.67 -28.29 9.52
CA TYR A 445 -43.30 -29.24 8.47
C TYR A 445 -42.29 -30.32 8.92
N ALA A 446 -41.36 -29.97 9.82
CA ALA A 446 -40.36 -30.91 10.34
C ALA A 446 -40.81 -31.64 11.62
N GLY A 447 -41.78 -31.08 12.36
CA GLY A 447 -42.22 -31.59 13.67
C GLY A 447 -42.90 -32.95 13.62
N ASP A 448 -43.53 -33.33 12.50
CA ASP A 448 -44.10 -34.67 12.33
C ASP A 448 -43.00 -35.72 12.10
N VAL A 449 -41.98 -35.39 11.29
CA VAL A 449 -40.82 -36.29 11.05
C VAL A 449 -39.93 -36.43 12.29
N LEU A 450 -39.77 -35.36 13.08
CA LEU A 450 -39.00 -35.37 14.34
C LEU A 450 -39.72 -36.15 15.45
N ARG A 451 -41.06 -36.13 15.51
CA ARG A 451 -41.85 -36.95 16.44
C ARG A 451 -41.78 -38.44 16.13
N ASP A 452 -41.78 -38.79 14.86
CA ASP A 452 -41.81 -40.19 14.41
C ASP A 452 -40.40 -40.83 14.36
N LEU A 453 -39.33 -40.03 14.29
CA LEU A 453 -37.93 -40.49 14.26
C LEU A 453 -37.03 -39.76 15.28
N PRO A 454 -36.98 -40.23 16.55
CA PRO A 454 -36.17 -39.62 17.62
C PRO A 454 -34.66 -39.56 17.33
N VAL A 455 -34.18 -40.31 16.33
CA VAL A 455 -32.77 -40.33 15.89
C VAL A 455 -32.32 -39.02 15.23
N LEU A 456 -33.27 -38.17 14.85
CA LEU A 456 -33.04 -36.85 14.26
C LEU A 456 -33.01 -35.74 15.31
N GLU A 457 -33.44 -35.98 16.56
CA GLU A 457 -33.27 -35.04 17.67
C GLU A 457 -31.81 -35.10 18.17
N SER A 458 -31.10 -33.98 18.10
CA SER A 458 -29.74 -33.86 18.65
C SER A 458 -29.67 -32.76 19.71
N ASN A 459 -29.32 -33.17 20.94
CA ASN A 459 -28.98 -32.29 22.07
C ASN A 459 -27.46 -32.25 22.29
N ASP A 460 -26.70 -31.57 21.43
CA ASP A 460 -25.30 -31.25 21.74
C ASP A 460 -25.08 -29.73 21.83
N PRO A 461 -24.72 -29.20 23.01
CA PRO A 461 -24.25 -27.83 23.16
C PRO A 461 -22.90 -27.57 22.48
N ALA A 462 -22.23 -28.49 21.79
CA ALA A 462 -20.84 -28.34 21.31
C ALA A 462 -20.54 -27.18 20.33
N VAL A 463 -21.54 -26.46 19.83
CA VAL A 463 -21.34 -25.15 19.15
C VAL A 463 -21.11 -23.99 20.15
N THR A 464 -21.27 -24.23 21.46
CA THR A 464 -21.06 -23.26 22.56
C THR A 464 -19.60 -23.02 22.95
N SER A 465 -18.61 -23.57 22.22
CA SER A 465 -17.21 -23.16 22.40
C SER A 465 -16.92 -21.75 21.84
N LEU A 466 -17.88 -21.13 21.13
CA LEU A 466 -17.77 -19.77 20.60
C LEU A 466 -18.30 -18.65 21.53
N LEU A 467 -18.95 -18.95 22.65
CA LEU A 467 -19.53 -17.94 23.54
C LEU A 467 -19.35 -18.30 25.03
N LYS A 468 -18.12 -18.17 25.56
CA LYS A 468 -17.94 -17.97 27.01
C LYS A 468 -17.96 -16.48 27.30
N TYR A 469 -19.07 -15.99 27.85
CA TYR A 469 -19.14 -14.69 28.52
C TYR A 469 -18.16 -14.68 29.71
N LYS A 470 -16.94 -14.23 29.45
CA LYS A 470 -16.11 -13.53 30.41
C LYS A 470 -16.43 -12.04 30.22
N GLU A 471 -16.55 -11.26 31.29
CA GLU A 471 -16.53 -9.80 31.15
C GLU A 471 -15.35 -9.42 30.26
N PHE A 472 -15.65 -8.63 29.23
CA PHE A 472 -14.67 -8.17 28.26
C PHE A 472 -13.64 -7.29 28.99
N ASP A 473 -12.48 -7.89 29.27
CA ASP A 473 -11.31 -7.15 29.73
C ASP A 473 -10.67 -6.56 28.47
N GLU A 474 -10.92 -5.27 28.22
CA GLU A 474 -10.39 -4.47 27.11
C GLU A 474 -8.86 -4.55 26.94
N LEU A 475 -8.15 -5.08 27.94
CA LEU A 475 -6.70 -5.20 27.95
C LEU A 475 -6.22 -6.65 27.77
N ARG A 476 -7.11 -7.64 27.53
CA ARG A 476 -6.75 -9.07 27.39
C ARG A 476 -7.46 -9.77 26.23
N HIS A 477 -6.74 -10.68 25.57
CA HIS A 477 -7.28 -11.55 24.53
C HIS A 477 -8.44 -12.39 25.09
N TRP A 478 -9.60 -12.33 24.42
CA TRP A 478 -10.83 -12.94 24.90
C TRP A 478 -10.76 -14.48 24.99
N HIS A 479 -9.99 -15.13 24.11
CA HIS A 479 -9.81 -16.58 24.12
C HIS A 479 -8.71 -17.08 25.07
N SER A 480 -7.64 -16.30 25.26
CA SER A 480 -6.41 -16.80 25.90
C SER A 480 -6.11 -16.18 27.26
N GLY A 481 -6.80 -15.09 27.64
CA GLY A 481 -6.57 -14.36 28.89
C GLY A 481 -5.19 -13.69 28.99
N ARG A 482 -4.40 -13.74 27.90
CA ARG A 482 -3.13 -13.04 27.76
C ARG A 482 -3.41 -11.53 27.60
N PRO A 483 -2.56 -10.64 28.11
CA PRO A 483 -2.65 -9.22 27.76
C PRO A 483 -2.71 -9.05 26.25
N LEU A 484 -3.59 -8.18 25.75
CA LEU A 484 -3.57 -7.81 24.34
C LEU A 484 -2.20 -7.18 24.07
N THR A 485 -1.35 -7.90 23.32
CA THR A 485 -0.07 -7.35 22.89
C THR A 485 -0.38 -6.17 21.98
N GLU A 486 -0.06 -4.94 22.37
CA GLU A 486 -0.40 -3.77 21.55
C GLU A 486 0.33 -3.81 20.21
N GLU A 487 -0.27 -3.28 19.14
CA GLU A 487 0.36 -3.25 17.81
C GLU A 487 1.74 -2.60 17.81
N TYR A 488 1.94 -1.57 18.66
CA TYR A 488 3.24 -0.97 18.90
C TYR A 488 4.29 -2.00 19.34
N GLU A 489 3.93 -2.92 20.23
CA GLU A 489 4.81 -3.93 20.83
C GLU A 489 5.17 -5.08 19.86
N ARG A 490 4.26 -5.41 18.92
CA ARG A 490 4.44 -6.48 17.92
C ARG A 490 5.46 -6.14 16.82
N VAL A 491 5.75 -4.85 16.59
CA VAL A 491 6.71 -4.41 15.57
C VAL A 491 8.15 -4.66 16.01
N ARG A 492 8.97 -5.22 15.10
CA ARG A 492 10.37 -5.57 15.36
C ARG A 492 11.17 -4.36 15.87
N CYS A 493 11.69 -4.45 17.09
CA CYS A 493 12.60 -3.46 17.65
C CYS A 493 14.01 -3.73 17.10
N ASN A 494 14.53 -2.84 16.25
CA ASN A 494 15.87 -3.02 15.67
C ASN A 494 17.00 -2.51 16.58
N ALA A 495 16.66 -1.87 17.70
CA ALA A 495 17.64 -1.38 18.66
C ALA A 495 16.99 -1.24 20.03
N ASP A 496 17.31 -2.15 20.93
CA ASP A 496 17.54 -1.70 22.29
C ASP A 496 19.01 -1.27 22.33
N ALA A 497 19.26 0.02 22.57
CA ALA A 497 20.59 0.60 22.83
C ALA A 497 21.35 -0.05 24.02
N LYS A 498 20.82 -1.16 24.57
CA LYS A 498 21.33 -1.93 25.69
C LYS A 498 21.98 -3.25 25.29
N SER A 499 22.00 -3.63 24.01
CA SER A 499 22.73 -4.83 23.61
C SER A 499 24.20 -4.71 24.01
N LYS A 500 24.67 -5.70 24.76
CA LYS A 500 26.08 -5.83 25.17
C LYS A 500 26.91 -6.56 24.13
N ASP A 501 26.30 -7.07 23.06
CA ASP A 501 26.98 -7.79 21.99
C ASP A 501 27.87 -6.84 21.15
N PRO A 502 29.18 -7.13 21.00
CA PRO A 502 30.09 -6.28 20.23
C PRO A 502 29.76 -6.19 18.74
N GLU A 503 29.25 -7.25 18.11
CA GLU A 503 28.97 -7.25 16.66
C GLU A 503 27.70 -6.45 16.36
N GLU A 504 26.64 -6.59 17.15
CA GLU A 504 25.44 -5.76 17.04
C GLU A 504 25.76 -4.26 17.23
N ARG A 505 26.59 -3.91 18.21
CA ARG A 505 27.05 -2.52 18.40
C ARG A 505 27.79 -1.98 17.19
N LYS A 506 28.66 -2.79 16.57
CA LYS A 506 29.37 -2.43 15.35
C LYS A 506 28.43 -2.20 14.18
N GLN A 507 27.38 -3.01 14.04
CA GLN A 507 26.36 -2.83 12.99
C GLN A 507 25.52 -1.56 13.23
N ILE A 508 25.15 -1.26 14.48
CA ILE A 508 24.46 -0.01 14.84
C ILE A 508 25.32 1.22 14.52
N GLN A 509 26.59 1.20 14.89
CA GLN A 509 27.53 2.29 14.57
C GLN A 509 27.69 2.47 13.05
N LYS A 510 27.82 1.38 12.28
CA LYS A 510 27.86 1.45 10.82
C LYS A 510 26.59 2.07 10.24
N LEU A 511 25.41 1.71 10.75
CA LEU A 511 24.14 2.27 10.31
C LEU A 511 24.03 3.77 10.62
N GLN A 512 24.47 4.21 11.80
CA GLN A 512 24.51 5.62 12.16
C GLN A 512 25.47 6.42 11.24
N THR A 513 26.67 5.89 11.00
CA THR A 513 27.63 6.50 10.06
C THR A 513 27.06 6.57 8.64
N PHE A 514 26.39 5.51 8.18
CA PHE A 514 25.73 5.48 6.88
C PHE A 514 24.62 6.53 6.79
N ARG A 515 23.77 6.67 7.81
CA ARG A 515 22.69 7.67 7.85
C ARG A 515 23.23 9.10 7.79
N HIS A 516 24.31 9.38 8.51
CA HIS A 516 24.97 10.69 8.46
C HIS A 516 25.58 10.95 7.08
N PHE A 517 26.25 9.95 6.49
CA PHE A 517 26.81 10.06 5.13
C PHE A 517 25.69 10.30 4.10
N TYR A 518 24.65 9.46 4.10
CA TYR A 518 23.50 9.59 3.21
C TYR A 518 22.86 10.97 3.35
N GLY A 519 22.61 11.43 4.58
CA GLY A 519 22.09 12.77 4.84
C GLY A 519 22.96 13.89 4.26
N SER A 520 24.29 13.79 4.40
CA SER A 520 25.23 14.78 3.85
C SER A 520 25.27 14.81 2.31
N THR A 521 24.81 13.74 1.64
CA THR A 521 24.68 13.74 0.17
C THR A 521 23.38 14.39 -0.32
N LEU A 522 22.39 14.57 0.56
CA LEU A 522 21.09 15.14 0.22
C LEU A 522 21.07 16.68 0.33
N GLU A 523 21.86 17.24 1.24
CA GLU A 523 21.96 18.69 1.46
C GLU A 523 23.42 19.13 1.66
N ASP A 524 23.82 20.25 1.05
CA ASP A 524 25.13 20.93 1.27
C ASP A 524 25.20 21.69 2.62
N SER A 525 24.30 21.39 3.58
CA SER A 525 24.15 22.16 4.81
C SER A 525 25.13 21.72 5.91
N THR A 526 25.71 22.69 6.63
CA THR A 526 26.58 22.42 7.78
C THR A 526 25.77 21.95 8.98
N SER A 527 26.23 20.89 9.64
CA SER A 527 25.60 20.33 10.84
C SER A 527 25.44 21.40 11.93
N LYS A 528 24.22 21.57 12.47
CA LYS A 528 23.94 22.51 13.55
C LYS A 528 24.02 21.80 14.90
N THR A 529 24.89 22.30 15.79
CA THR A 529 24.91 21.86 17.20
C THR A 529 23.85 22.63 17.99
N ILE A 530 22.87 21.92 18.55
CA ILE A 530 21.77 22.49 19.34
C ILE A 530 22.14 22.48 20.82
N VAL A 531 21.94 23.62 21.49
CA VAL A 531 22.13 23.80 22.94
C VAL A 531 20.81 24.28 23.54
N LEU A 532 20.45 23.74 24.72
CA LEU A 532 19.23 24.14 25.45
C LEU A 532 19.31 25.62 25.84
N GLN A 533 18.31 26.41 25.45
CA GLN A 533 18.18 27.78 25.94
C GLN A 533 17.46 27.76 27.30
N LYS A 534 18.20 27.97 28.40
CA LYS A 534 17.58 28.26 29.71
C LYS A 534 17.01 29.67 29.67
N ASP A 535 15.72 29.82 29.92
CA ASP A 535 15.05 31.13 29.97
C ASP A 535 15.78 32.09 30.91
N ALA A 536 16.31 33.17 30.34
CA ALA A 536 16.62 34.38 31.09
C ALA A 536 15.29 34.99 31.54
N SER A 537 14.86 34.64 32.74
CA SER A 537 13.73 35.30 33.39
C SER A 537 14.03 36.79 33.58
N GLY A 538 13.23 37.67 32.97
CA GLY A 538 13.10 39.05 33.43
C GLY A 538 13.03 40.12 32.34
N ASN A 539 11.80 40.59 32.10
CA ASN A 539 11.43 41.89 31.52
C ASN A 539 11.46 42.07 29.99
N ALA A 540 10.46 41.49 29.33
CA ALA A 540 9.90 42.04 28.09
C ALA A 540 8.53 42.69 28.37
N ASN A 541 8.52 43.74 29.19
CA ASN A 541 7.42 44.70 29.30
C ASN A 541 8.00 46.12 29.31
N ALA A 542 8.56 46.54 28.17
CA ALA A 542 8.76 47.95 27.81
C ALA A 542 9.31 48.03 26.38
N ALA A 543 8.47 48.38 25.41
CA ALA A 543 8.79 49.38 24.37
C ALA A 543 7.74 49.39 23.24
N VAL A 544 6.54 49.91 23.55
CA VAL A 544 5.91 50.85 22.61
C VAL A 544 6.38 52.23 23.05
N LYS A 545 7.52 52.70 22.52
CA LYS A 545 7.89 54.11 22.60
C LYS A 545 8.52 54.56 21.28
N LYS A 546 7.89 55.63 20.78
CA LYS A 546 8.27 56.54 19.70
C LYS A 546 9.77 56.59 19.41
N THR A 547 10.05 56.57 18.12
CA THR A 547 11.29 56.96 17.44
C THR A 547 11.94 58.20 18.07
N GLN A 548 12.97 57.98 18.88
CA GLN A 548 14.03 58.95 19.14
C GLN A 548 15.38 58.25 18.98
N LYS A 549 16.23 58.82 18.11
CA LYS A 549 17.61 58.36 17.83
C LYS A 549 18.40 58.25 19.14
N LYS A 550 18.76 57.03 19.54
CA LYS A 550 19.71 56.77 20.64
C LYS A 550 21.14 56.76 20.07
N HIS A 551 22.05 57.48 20.74
CA HIS A 551 23.49 57.45 20.46
C HIS A 551 24.06 56.03 20.67
N LYS A 552 24.82 55.54 19.68
CA LYS A 552 25.51 54.23 19.69
C LYS A 552 26.53 54.15 20.83
N SER A 553 26.66 52.99 21.47
CA SER A 553 27.67 52.77 22.53
C SER A 553 29.09 52.72 21.94
N LYS A 554 30.12 53.10 22.72
CA LYS A 554 31.53 53.04 22.29
C LYS A 554 31.96 51.62 21.86
N ALA A 555 31.41 50.58 22.50
CA ALA A 555 31.71 49.18 22.17
C ALA A 555 31.12 48.75 20.80
N GLU A 556 29.89 49.17 20.49
CA GLU A 556 29.28 48.94 19.17
C GLU A 556 30.01 49.71 18.08
N ALA A 557 30.46 50.94 18.35
CA ALA A 557 31.25 51.71 17.40
C ALA A 557 32.60 51.05 17.09
N ILE A 558 33.28 50.47 18.08
CA ILE A 558 34.54 49.72 17.89
C ILE A 558 34.30 48.41 17.15
N ALA A 559 33.20 47.69 17.45
CA ALA A 559 32.83 46.47 16.74
C ALA A 559 32.49 46.75 15.27
N GLU A 560 31.72 47.80 14.98
CA GLU A 560 31.43 48.24 13.62
C GLU A 560 32.69 48.66 12.85
N GLU A 561 33.60 49.40 13.49
CA GLU A 561 34.88 49.82 12.90
C GLU A 561 35.79 48.62 12.59
N ASN A 562 35.87 47.63 13.49
CA ASN A 562 36.63 46.39 13.25
C ASN A 562 36.02 45.55 12.12
N ILE A 563 34.69 45.45 12.05
CA ILE A 563 33.98 44.78 10.95
C ILE A 563 34.24 45.51 9.63
N ARG A 564 34.24 46.86 9.61
CA ARG A 564 34.58 47.66 8.41
C ARG A 564 36.02 47.41 7.96
N ARG A 565 36.98 47.39 8.89
CA ARG A 565 38.40 47.11 8.56
C ARG A 565 38.60 45.72 8.01
N LEU A 566 37.96 44.70 8.59
CA LEU A 566 37.99 43.32 8.08
C LEU A 566 37.39 43.25 6.67
N LYS A 567 36.23 43.87 6.43
CA LYS A 567 35.62 43.94 5.09
C LYS A 567 36.54 44.61 4.08
N SER A 568 37.18 45.73 4.43
CA SER A 568 38.09 46.44 3.51
C SER A 568 39.37 45.65 3.18
N LYS A 569 39.88 44.83 4.12
CA LYS A 569 41.00 43.92 3.87
C LYS A 569 40.58 42.76 2.96
N GLU A 570 39.40 42.20 3.18
CA GLU A 570 38.85 41.11 2.37
C GLU A 570 38.57 41.59 0.93
N GLU A 571 38.01 42.79 0.78
CA GLU A 571 37.78 43.44 -0.51
C GLU A 571 39.07 43.64 -1.32
N LYS A 572 40.15 44.17 -0.71
CA LYS A 572 41.46 44.31 -1.39
C LYS A 572 42.03 42.96 -1.84
N LYS A 573 41.89 41.92 -1.02
CA LYS A 573 42.34 40.57 -1.37
C LYS A 573 41.56 40.00 -2.55
N GLU A 574 40.25 40.21 -2.58
CA GLU A 574 39.37 39.82 -3.69
C GLU A 574 39.70 40.59 -4.98
N GLU A 575 40.02 41.89 -4.90
CA GLU A 575 40.47 42.69 -6.05
C GLU A 575 41.79 42.18 -6.65
N GLU A 576 42.77 41.83 -5.80
CA GLU A 576 44.05 41.26 -6.25
C GLU A 576 43.85 39.91 -6.94
N GLN A 577 42.97 39.06 -6.39
CA GLN A 577 42.60 37.79 -7.00
C GLN A 577 41.94 38.00 -8.37
N TRP A 578 41.04 38.97 -8.50
CA TRP A 578 40.42 39.30 -9.79
C TRP A 578 41.44 39.80 -10.81
N LYS A 579 42.38 40.67 -10.42
CA LYS A 579 43.44 41.15 -11.32
C LYS A 579 44.27 39.99 -11.88
N ALA A 580 44.56 38.97 -11.08
CA ALA A 580 45.29 37.78 -11.53
C ALA A 580 44.45 36.88 -12.47
N LEU A 581 43.14 36.77 -12.23
CA LEU A 581 42.23 35.90 -12.98
C LEU A 581 41.59 36.55 -14.22
N HIS A 582 41.67 37.87 -14.35
CA HIS A 582 41.06 38.65 -15.43
C HIS A 582 41.48 38.16 -16.82
N ILE A 583 42.80 38.15 -17.11
CA ILE A 583 43.33 37.82 -18.43
C ILE A 583 43.05 36.35 -18.82
N PRO A 584 43.25 35.35 -17.94
CA PRO A 584 42.85 33.98 -18.22
C PRO A 584 41.35 33.84 -18.52
N THR A 585 40.48 34.50 -17.74
CA THR A 585 39.03 34.42 -17.91
C THR A 585 38.59 35.03 -19.25
N GLU A 586 39.19 36.16 -19.63
CA GLU A 586 38.91 36.79 -20.94
C GLU A 586 39.28 35.86 -22.11
N LYS A 587 40.45 35.22 -22.06
CA LYS A 587 40.87 34.27 -23.10
C LYS A 587 39.93 33.07 -23.19
N GLU A 588 39.49 32.54 -22.04
CA GLU A 588 38.58 31.40 -22.01
C GLU A 588 37.18 31.75 -22.53
N ILE A 589 36.62 32.91 -22.16
CA ILE A 589 35.32 33.37 -22.67
C ILE A 589 35.36 33.55 -24.20
N LYS A 590 36.46 34.12 -24.74
CA LYS A 590 36.65 34.27 -26.19
C LYS A 590 36.80 32.94 -26.92
N ALA A 591 37.43 31.94 -26.29
CA ALA A 591 37.61 30.60 -26.87
C ALA A 591 36.33 29.75 -26.81
N ASN A 592 35.63 29.76 -25.67
CA ASN A 592 34.36 29.06 -25.48
C ASN A 592 33.50 29.83 -24.47
N LEU A 593 32.49 30.54 -24.99
CA LEU A 593 31.60 31.39 -24.19
C LEU A 593 30.97 30.62 -23.02
N THR A 594 30.38 29.46 -23.27
CA THR A 594 29.65 28.68 -22.26
C THR A 594 30.55 28.21 -21.12
N VAL A 595 31.74 27.68 -21.44
CA VAL A 595 32.70 27.20 -20.43
C VAL A 595 33.29 28.36 -19.64
N GLY A 596 33.64 29.45 -20.31
CA GLY A 596 34.18 30.66 -19.69
C GLY A 596 33.17 31.31 -18.73
N ILE A 597 31.91 31.46 -19.16
CA ILE A 597 30.81 31.98 -18.33
C ILE A 597 30.61 31.12 -17.08
N LYS A 598 30.57 29.78 -17.20
CA LYS A 598 30.39 28.87 -16.06
C LYS A 598 31.50 29.01 -15.01
N LYS A 599 32.75 29.16 -15.45
CA LYS A 599 33.89 29.38 -14.53
C LYS A 599 33.81 30.75 -13.86
N LEU A 600 33.47 31.80 -14.62
CA LEU A 600 33.24 33.14 -14.08
C LEU A 600 32.15 33.14 -13.00
N GLU A 601 31.04 32.44 -13.24
CA GLU A 601 29.95 32.30 -12.27
C GLU A 601 30.39 31.56 -11.00
N LYS A 602 31.18 30.49 -11.15
CA LYS A 602 31.77 29.78 -10.00
C LYS A 602 32.65 30.73 -9.18
N PHE A 603 33.44 31.57 -9.83
CA PHE A 603 34.27 32.57 -9.16
C PHE A 603 33.42 33.65 -8.46
N LEU A 604 32.39 34.19 -9.12
CA LEU A 604 31.47 35.17 -8.55
C LEU A 604 30.76 34.68 -7.28
N LYS A 605 30.49 33.36 -7.17
CA LYS A 605 29.93 32.74 -5.96
C LYS A 605 30.90 32.73 -4.77
N THR A 606 32.21 32.73 -5.02
CA THR A 606 33.23 32.73 -3.95
C THR A 606 33.48 34.12 -3.35
N LEU A 607 33.17 35.18 -4.10
CA LEU A 607 33.36 36.56 -3.68
C LEU A 607 32.31 36.98 -2.63
N LYS A 608 32.71 37.83 -1.69
CA LYS A 608 31.81 38.41 -0.68
C LYS A 608 31.59 39.90 -0.89
N SER A 609 32.58 40.63 -1.43
CA SER A 609 32.44 42.07 -1.65
C SER A 609 31.51 42.40 -2.82
N LYS A 610 30.60 43.36 -2.59
CA LYS A 610 29.66 43.83 -3.62
C LYS A 610 30.35 44.66 -4.71
N SER A 611 31.35 45.46 -4.35
CA SER A 611 32.11 46.31 -5.29
C SER A 611 32.93 45.46 -6.29
N VAL A 612 33.59 44.41 -5.78
CA VAL A 612 34.41 43.52 -6.60
C VAL A 612 33.54 42.72 -7.55
N LYS A 613 32.40 42.19 -7.08
CA LYS A 613 31.42 41.52 -7.96
C LYS A 613 30.91 42.44 -9.06
N PHE A 614 30.61 43.70 -8.74
CA PHE A 614 30.21 44.70 -9.73
C PHE A 614 31.30 44.92 -10.79
N SER A 615 32.56 45.09 -10.38
CA SER A 615 33.68 45.26 -11.32
C SER A 615 33.85 44.04 -12.22
N VAL A 616 33.71 42.83 -11.68
CA VAL A 616 33.80 41.57 -12.44
C VAL A 616 32.69 41.49 -13.49
N GLU A 617 31.44 41.77 -13.11
CA GLU A 617 30.28 41.74 -14.02
C GLU A 617 30.38 42.82 -15.12
N MET A 618 30.85 44.03 -14.79
CA MET A 618 31.06 45.11 -15.77
C MET A 618 32.11 44.75 -16.83
N THR A 619 33.19 44.10 -16.41
CA THR A 619 34.23 43.64 -17.33
C THR A 619 33.73 42.46 -18.16
N ALA A 620 33.04 41.50 -17.54
CA ALA A 620 32.44 40.37 -18.24
C ALA A 620 31.43 40.83 -19.31
N LEU A 621 30.61 41.84 -19.02
CA LEU A 621 29.70 42.46 -19.99
C LEU A 621 30.46 43.01 -21.21
N SER A 622 31.57 43.72 -20.99
CA SER A 622 32.40 44.23 -22.09
C SER A 622 32.98 43.09 -22.94
N ILE A 623 33.45 42.00 -22.32
CA ILE A 623 33.98 40.84 -23.03
C ILE A 623 32.88 40.15 -23.85
N CYS A 624 31.69 39.93 -23.26
CA CYS A 624 30.56 39.29 -23.95
C CYS A 624 30.11 40.12 -25.18
N LEU A 625 30.12 41.45 -25.07
CA LEU A 625 29.77 42.31 -26.20
C LEU A 625 30.79 42.21 -27.34
N GLU A 626 32.08 42.13 -27.04
CA GLU A 626 33.12 41.95 -28.07
C GLU A 626 32.98 40.58 -28.75
N VAL A 627 32.67 39.52 -27.99
CA VAL A 627 32.36 38.20 -28.55
C VAL A 627 31.12 38.25 -29.46
N TRP A 628 30.07 38.99 -29.10
CA TRP A 628 28.91 39.22 -29.96
C TRP A 628 29.29 39.93 -31.26
N LYS A 629 30.06 41.03 -31.19
CA LYS A 629 30.50 41.78 -32.37
C LYS A 629 31.36 40.93 -33.30
N GLU A 630 32.30 40.16 -32.76
CA GLU A 630 33.14 39.26 -33.56
C GLU A 630 32.29 38.19 -34.26
N HIS A 631 31.29 37.63 -33.56
CA HIS A 631 30.34 36.69 -34.15
C HIS A 631 29.54 37.31 -35.31
N CYS A 632 28.98 38.51 -35.12
CA CYS A 632 28.26 39.22 -36.19
C CYS A 632 29.16 39.48 -37.41
N ARG A 633 30.42 39.87 -37.21
CA ARG A 633 31.38 40.07 -38.31
C ARG A 633 31.68 38.79 -39.08
N LYS A 634 31.77 37.64 -38.38
CA LYS A 634 32.06 36.34 -39.00
C LYS A 634 30.88 35.76 -39.77
N GLN A 635 29.64 35.97 -39.32
CA GLN A 635 28.47 35.38 -39.97
C GLN A 635 27.87 36.24 -41.10
N GLY A 636 28.06 37.56 -41.10
CA GLY A 636 27.47 38.44 -42.10
C GLY A 636 25.94 38.33 -42.12
N ASN A 637 25.36 37.97 -43.27
CA ASN A 637 23.91 37.80 -43.48
C ASN A 637 23.36 36.40 -43.14
N LYS A 638 24.18 35.49 -42.56
CA LYS A 638 23.70 34.18 -42.08
C LYS A 638 22.99 34.30 -40.73
N SER A 639 22.21 33.28 -40.35
CA SER A 639 21.46 33.28 -39.08
C SER A 639 22.36 33.48 -37.86
N LYS A 640 22.13 34.59 -37.14
CA LYS A 640 22.88 34.99 -35.94
C LYS A 640 22.63 34.02 -34.78
N ASP A 641 23.70 33.60 -34.10
CA ASP A 641 23.61 32.82 -32.87
C ASP A 641 23.29 33.74 -31.69
N LEU A 642 22.00 33.86 -31.40
CA LEU A 642 21.46 34.77 -30.39
C LEU A 642 21.86 34.40 -28.95
N SER A 643 22.37 33.18 -28.71
CA SER A 643 22.85 32.78 -27.37
C SER A 643 23.97 33.70 -26.85
N LYS A 644 24.78 34.26 -27.75
CA LYS A 644 25.83 35.22 -27.42
C LYS A 644 25.26 36.58 -26.99
N ALA A 645 24.21 37.04 -27.64
CA ALA A 645 23.50 38.27 -27.27
C ALA A 645 22.74 38.11 -25.93
N VAL A 646 22.23 36.92 -25.65
CA VAL A 646 21.58 36.59 -24.37
C VAL A 646 22.51 36.83 -23.19
N GLU A 647 23.79 36.45 -23.29
CA GLU A 647 24.76 36.70 -22.21
C GLU A 647 25.05 38.19 -22.00
N VAL A 648 25.03 39.01 -23.06
CA VAL A 648 25.12 40.47 -22.94
C VAL A 648 23.91 41.02 -22.17
N MET A 649 22.70 40.67 -22.63
CA MET A 649 21.46 41.17 -22.02
C MET A 649 21.29 40.69 -20.58
N ARG A 650 21.64 39.44 -20.28
CA ARG A 650 21.64 38.86 -18.94
C ARG A 650 22.52 39.66 -17.97
N ARG A 651 23.70 40.11 -18.41
CA ARG A 651 24.63 40.88 -17.56
C ARG A 651 24.13 42.29 -17.36
N ILE A 652 23.49 42.89 -18.37
CA ILE A 652 22.75 44.15 -18.22
C ILE A 652 21.65 44.01 -17.15
N HIS A 653 20.85 42.93 -17.17
CA HIS A 653 19.83 42.66 -16.15
C HIS A 653 20.44 42.57 -14.74
N ILE A 654 21.52 41.81 -14.57
CA ILE A 654 22.20 41.65 -13.28
C ILE A 654 22.71 42.99 -12.74
N LEU A 655 23.31 43.81 -13.60
CA LEU A 655 23.86 45.12 -13.23
C LEU A 655 22.75 46.10 -12.80
N LEU A 656 21.65 46.17 -13.55
CA LEU A 656 20.54 47.07 -13.26
C LEU A 656 19.76 46.68 -12.00
N GLU A 657 19.59 45.39 -11.71
CA GLU A 657 18.80 44.93 -10.55
C GLU A 657 19.63 44.75 -9.27
N LYS A 658 20.81 44.12 -9.34
CA LYS A 658 21.60 43.78 -8.14
C LYS A 658 22.56 44.90 -7.69
N TYR A 659 22.91 45.81 -8.60
CA TYR A 659 23.94 46.84 -8.37
C TYR A 659 23.47 48.27 -8.67
N GLN A 660 22.15 48.51 -8.62
CA GLN A 660 21.55 49.83 -8.88
C GLN A 660 22.15 50.94 -8.00
N ASP A 661 22.52 50.61 -6.77
CA ASP A 661 23.15 51.49 -5.78
C ASP A 661 24.61 51.87 -6.10
N VAL A 662 25.27 51.14 -7.00
CA VAL A 662 26.68 51.34 -7.38
C VAL A 662 26.82 51.94 -8.79
N LEU A 663 25.75 51.95 -9.58
CA LEU A 663 25.75 52.50 -10.94
C LEU A 663 25.88 54.03 -10.93
N ASP A 664 26.80 54.54 -11.74
CA ASP A 664 27.00 55.98 -11.96
C ASP A 664 26.55 56.40 -13.37
N LYS A 665 26.61 57.70 -13.67
CA LYS A 665 26.22 58.22 -15.00
C LYS A 665 27.07 57.64 -16.14
N ALA A 666 28.36 57.36 -15.92
CA ALA A 666 29.24 56.81 -16.95
C ALA A 666 28.91 55.34 -17.26
N HIS A 667 28.60 54.56 -16.22
CA HIS A 667 28.12 53.18 -16.34
C HIS A 667 26.78 53.13 -17.10
N LEU A 668 25.82 54.01 -16.76
CA LEU A 668 24.54 54.09 -17.47
C LEU A 668 24.71 54.43 -18.95
N GLN A 669 25.57 55.41 -19.29
CA GLN A 669 25.91 55.72 -20.69
C GLN A 669 26.52 54.52 -21.44
N LYS A 670 27.36 53.74 -20.76
CA LYS A 670 27.96 52.52 -21.33
C LYS A 670 26.89 51.45 -21.60
N LEU A 671 25.95 51.25 -20.68
CA LEU A 671 24.81 50.34 -20.86
C LEU A 671 23.89 50.80 -22.00
N THR A 672 23.56 52.10 -22.09
CA THR A 672 22.78 52.69 -23.19
C THR A 672 23.45 52.39 -24.53
N ARG A 673 24.76 52.62 -24.65
CA ARG A 673 25.52 52.31 -25.87
C ARG A 673 25.43 50.83 -26.24
N TYR A 674 25.46 49.93 -25.26
CA TYR A 674 25.41 48.49 -25.51
C TYR A 674 24.03 48.04 -25.96
N LEU A 675 22.95 48.60 -25.39
CA LEU A 675 21.58 48.37 -25.86
C LEU A 675 21.38 48.84 -27.31
N ARG A 676 21.94 50.01 -27.69
CA ARG A 676 21.93 50.49 -29.08
C ARG A 676 22.66 49.53 -30.02
N VAL A 677 23.81 48.99 -29.61
CA VAL A 677 24.56 48.00 -30.41
C VAL A 677 23.74 46.73 -30.66
N LEU A 678 22.88 46.33 -29.72
CA LEU A 678 21.95 45.21 -29.90
C LEU A 678 20.73 45.57 -30.77
N GLY A 679 20.52 46.84 -31.11
CA GLY A 679 19.35 47.32 -31.87
C GLY A 679 18.14 47.66 -31.00
N PHE A 680 18.28 47.67 -29.67
CA PHE A 680 17.17 47.95 -28.74
C PHE A 680 17.07 49.45 -28.41
N GLU A 681 16.79 50.27 -29.42
CA GLU A 681 16.77 51.74 -29.28
C GLU A 681 15.72 52.21 -28.26
N ASN A 682 14.53 51.61 -28.27
CA ASN A 682 13.45 51.92 -27.32
C ASN A 682 13.92 51.74 -25.85
N LEU A 683 14.69 50.68 -25.57
CA LEU A 683 15.26 50.41 -24.26
C LEU A 683 16.41 51.38 -23.93
N ALA A 684 17.24 51.72 -24.91
CA ALA A 684 18.33 52.68 -24.75
C ALA A 684 17.81 54.10 -24.42
N CYS A 685 16.73 54.53 -25.07
CA CYS A 685 16.02 55.77 -24.78
C CYS A 685 15.38 55.75 -23.40
N SER A 686 14.75 54.65 -23.00
CA SER A 686 14.18 54.44 -21.66
C SER A 686 15.25 54.58 -20.55
N LEU A 687 16.48 54.09 -20.79
CA LEU A 687 17.58 54.20 -19.83
C LEU A 687 18.22 55.60 -19.76
N SER A 688 18.33 56.29 -20.91
CA SER A 688 19.07 57.56 -21.00
C SER A 688 18.20 58.80 -20.81
N GLY A 689 16.87 58.68 -20.94
CA GLY A 689 15.93 59.80 -20.84
C GLY A 689 16.02 60.82 -21.97
N GLN A 690 16.79 60.53 -23.03
CA GLN A 690 16.97 61.41 -24.19
C GLN A 690 16.40 60.76 -25.46
N THR A 691 15.51 61.46 -26.16
CA THR A 691 15.11 61.18 -27.55
C THR A 691 16.10 61.89 -28.48
N GLY A 692 17.11 61.18 -28.96
CA GLY A 692 18.07 61.74 -29.90
C GLY A 692 18.51 60.67 -30.91
N GLU A 693 18.21 60.92 -32.19
CA GLU A 693 18.77 60.20 -33.33
C GLU A 693 20.29 60.25 -33.24
N SER A 694 20.95 59.10 -33.11
CA SER A 694 22.38 59.00 -33.36
C SER A 694 22.61 58.43 -34.74
N ASP A 695 23.06 59.28 -35.67
CA ASP A 695 23.64 58.91 -36.95
C ASP A 695 24.86 57.99 -36.71
N ASN A 696 24.65 56.68 -36.79
CA ASN A 696 25.75 55.72 -36.88
C ASN A 696 25.33 54.56 -37.78
N GLN A 697 25.56 54.74 -39.09
CA GLN A 697 25.36 53.73 -40.14
C GLN A 697 26.10 52.39 -39.88
N ASN A 698 27.02 52.33 -38.90
CA ASN A 698 27.77 51.13 -38.51
C ASN A 698 27.10 50.23 -37.43
N ILE A 699 26.01 50.69 -36.80
CA ILE A 699 25.33 49.93 -35.73
C ILE A 699 24.38 48.86 -36.29
N SER A 700 23.81 49.08 -37.48
CA SER A 700 22.87 48.17 -38.14
C SER A 700 23.41 46.74 -38.31
N ASN A 701 24.73 46.59 -38.53
CA ASN A 701 25.37 45.30 -38.71
C ASN A 701 25.30 44.38 -37.47
N TYR A 702 25.19 44.95 -36.27
CA TYR A 702 25.17 44.21 -35.00
C TYR A 702 23.78 44.06 -34.38
N ALA A 703 22.77 44.72 -34.96
CA ALA A 703 21.41 44.72 -34.45
C ALA A 703 20.77 43.32 -34.53
N ILE A 704 19.92 43.03 -33.55
CA ILE A 704 19.07 41.85 -33.48
C ILE A 704 17.79 42.14 -34.26
N GLU A 705 17.32 41.17 -35.05
CA GLU A 705 16.15 41.32 -35.94
C GLU A 705 14.80 41.14 -35.20
N VAL A 706 14.85 40.68 -33.95
CA VAL A 706 13.69 40.47 -33.08
C VAL A 706 13.58 41.64 -32.11
N GLY A 707 12.34 42.08 -31.84
CA GLY A 707 12.07 43.14 -30.87
C GLY A 707 12.56 42.81 -29.44
N PRO A 708 12.81 43.84 -28.61
CA PRO A 708 13.40 43.67 -27.28
C PRO A 708 12.57 42.81 -26.31
N ALA A 709 11.24 42.90 -26.36
CA ALA A 709 10.38 42.09 -25.49
C ALA A 709 10.35 40.64 -25.97
N ARG A 710 10.13 40.41 -27.27
CA ARG A 710 10.17 39.06 -27.88
C ARG A 710 11.52 38.39 -27.67
N PHE A 711 12.62 39.14 -27.78
CA PHE A 711 13.96 38.63 -27.55
C PHE A 711 14.13 38.10 -26.11
N GLN A 712 13.71 38.88 -25.11
CA GLN A 712 13.79 38.48 -23.71
C GLN A 712 12.93 37.24 -23.43
N LEU A 713 11.69 37.19 -23.91
CA LEU A 713 10.79 36.05 -23.67
C LEU A 713 11.21 34.79 -24.43
N GLN A 714 11.69 34.90 -25.68
CA GLN A 714 12.00 33.73 -26.52
C GLN A 714 13.37 33.11 -26.21
N TYR A 715 14.35 33.91 -25.80
CA TYR A 715 15.75 33.46 -25.68
C TYR A 715 16.33 33.57 -24.26
N MET A 716 15.73 34.36 -23.36
CA MET A 716 16.24 34.55 -22.01
C MET A 716 15.48 33.76 -20.93
N ASP A 717 14.49 32.95 -21.29
CA ASP A 717 13.68 32.06 -20.45
C ASP A 717 14.14 31.91 -18.97
N TYR A 718 15.03 30.96 -18.68
CA TYR A 718 15.51 30.70 -17.31
C TYR A 718 16.46 31.76 -16.74
N TYR A 719 16.91 32.71 -17.55
CA TYR A 719 17.71 33.87 -17.14
C TYR A 719 16.87 35.08 -16.71
N LEU A 720 15.56 35.07 -16.93
CA LEU A 720 14.68 36.12 -16.41
C LEU A 720 14.71 36.13 -14.88
N LEU A 721 14.90 37.32 -14.31
CA LEU A 721 15.06 37.49 -12.87
C LEU A 721 13.74 37.28 -12.12
N ARG A 722 13.83 36.66 -10.94
CA ARG A 722 12.72 36.51 -9.98
C ARG A 722 12.75 37.68 -9.00
N GLU A 723 11.61 38.00 -8.41
CA GLU A 723 11.57 38.94 -7.29
C GLU A 723 12.11 38.25 -6.03
N GLU A 724 13.41 38.46 -5.77
CA GLU A 724 14.09 37.95 -4.58
C GLU A 724 13.98 38.97 -3.44
N ARG A 725 13.74 38.47 -2.22
CA ARG A 725 13.86 39.30 -1.02
C ARG A 725 15.32 39.62 -0.75
N ASN A 726 15.59 40.86 -0.32
CA ASN A 726 16.95 41.34 0.00
C ASN A 726 17.19 41.50 1.51
N ASP A 727 16.15 41.38 2.33
CA ASP A 727 16.23 41.52 3.77
C ASP A 727 16.52 40.16 4.44
N PRO A 728 17.65 39.94 5.12
CA PRO A 728 17.94 38.65 5.75
C PRO A 728 17.00 38.38 6.95
N ASP A 729 16.67 37.10 7.20
CA ASP A 729 15.91 36.67 8.37
C ASP A 729 16.85 36.03 9.40
N SER A 730 16.81 36.49 10.66
CA SER A 730 17.70 35.99 11.71
C SER A 730 17.59 34.48 12.01
N ARG A 731 16.47 33.85 11.65
CA ARG A 731 16.23 32.41 11.84
C ARG A 731 16.98 31.54 10.83
N VAL A 732 17.43 32.11 9.70
CA VAL A 732 18.07 31.41 8.58
C VAL A 732 19.40 32.09 8.23
N GLN A 733 20.50 31.33 8.20
CA GLN A 733 21.86 31.91 8.04
C GLN A 733 22.40 31.89 6.61
N HIS A 734 22.00 30.92 5.77
CA HIS A 734 22.68 30.63 4.52
C HIS A 734 21.95 31.11 3.25
N PHE A 735 20.69 31.51 3.37
CA PHE A 735 19.89 32.07 2.29
C PHE A 735 18.79 32.98 2.85
N ILE A 736 18.16 33.75 1.97
CA ILE A 736 17.05 34.62 2.33
C ILE A 736 15.74 33.86 2.08
N PRO A 737 14.94 33.55 3.11
CA PRO A 737 13.69 32.82 2.93
C PRO A 737 12.62 33.69 2.28
N ASP A 738 11.81 33.06 1.44
CA ASP A 738 10.66 33.68 0.77
C ASP A 738 9.61 34.15 1.78
N THR A 739 8.71 35.03 1.34
CA THR A 739 7.65 35.59 2.21
C THR A 739 6.81 34.48 2.85
N TRP A 740 6.32 33.51 2.07
CA TRP A 740 5.52 32.39 2.59
C TRP A 740 6.31 31.48 3.54
N GLN A 741 7.62 31.32 3.32
CA GLN A 741 8.49 30.57 4.23
C GLN A 741 8.59 31.28 5.58
N ARG A 742 8.71 32.61 5.62
CA ARG A 742 8.68 33.38 6.87
C ARG A 742 7.35 33.29 7.58
N GLU A 743 6.25 33.30 6.84
CA GLU A 743 4.92 33.11 7.44
C GLU A 743 4.78 31.74 8.13
N LEU A 744 5.37 30.69 7.54
CA LEU A 744 5.49 29.38 8.18
C LEU A 744 6.34 29.47 9.46
N LEU A 745 7.50 30.13 9.40
CA LEU A 745 8.35 30.32 10.59
C LEU A 745 7.62 31.10 11.69
N ASP A 746 6.86 32.15 11.33
CA ASP A 746 6.06 32.95 12.26
C ASP A 746 4.94 32.13 12.90
N ALA A 747 4.28 31.25 12.13
CA ALA A 747 3.26 30.34 12.68
C ALA A 747 3.88 29.38 13.71
N VAL A 748 5.06 28.84 13.40
CA VAL A 748 5.82 28.00 14.32
C VAL A 748 6.20 28.79 15.58
N ASP A 749 6.73 30.02 15.46
CA ASP A 749 7.09 30.86 16.60
C ASP A 749 5.91 31.16 17.51
N ASN A 750 4.73 31.42 16.94
CA ASN A 750 3.48 31.67 17.67
C ASN A 750 2.78 30.41 18.20
N ASN A 751 3.35 29.21 18.00
CA ASN A 751 2.74 27.91 18.34
C ASN A 751 1.35 27.71 17.69
N GLU A 752 1.12 28.27 16.49
CA GLU A 752 -0.13 28.13 15.74
C GLU A 752 -0.10 26.89 14.84
N SER A 753 -1.26 26.31 14.55
CA SER A 753 -1.34 25.34 13.45
C SER A 753 -1.30 26.08 12.12
N ALA A 754 -0.76 25.46 11.06
CA ALA A 754 -0.78 26.07 9.74
C ALA A 754 -0.98 25.04 8.62
N VAL A 755 -1.76 25.41 7.61
CA VAL A 755 -1.90 24.71 6.33
C VAL A 755 -1.06 25.45 5.30
N ILE A 756 -0.06 24.77 4.73
CA ILE A 756 0.89 25.34 3.79
C ILE A 756 0.71 24.66 2.46
N VAL A 757 0.20 25.42 1.49
CA VAL A 757 0.03 24.96 0.11
C VAL A 757 1.06 25.67 -0.76
N ALA A 758 2.06 24.90 -1.20
CA ALA A 758 3.13 25.39 -2.05
C ALA A 758 3.59 24.27 -2.99
N PRO A 759 3.99 24.54 -4.24
CA PRO A 759 4.46 23.53 -5.18
C PRO A 759 5.57 22.61 -4.66
N THR A 760 5.69 21.43 -5.25
CA THR A 760 6.83 20.53 -5.01
C THR A 760 8.14 21.22 -5.40
N SER A 761 9.19 20.98 -4.63
CA SER A 761 10.50 21.65 -4.74
C SER A 761 10.54 23.14 -4.37
N SER A 762 9.46 23.74 -3.86
CA SER A 762 9.52 25.11 -3.29
C SER A 762 10.22 25.19 -1.92
N GLY A 763 10.59 24.05 -1.32
CA GLY A 763 11.30 24.02 -0.03
C GLY A 763 10.40 23.89 1.21
N LYS A 764 9.16 23.40 1.07
CA LYS A 764 8.23 23.14 2.20
C LYS A 764 8.87 22.33 3.32
N THR A 765 9.43 21.17 2.97
CA THR A 765 10.09 20.24 3.91
C THR A 765 11.30 20.88 4.59
N TYR A 766 12.08 21.68 3.85
CA TYR A 766 13.23 22.37 4.44
C TYR A 766 12.80 23.40 5.48
N ALA A 767 11.75 24.17 5.19
CA ALA A 767 11.21 25.18 6.10
C ALA A 767 10.57 24.56 7.35
N SER A 768 9.90 23.41 7.21
CA SER A 768 9.27 22.72 8.34
C SER A 768 10.27 22.19 9.37
N TYR A 769 11.53 21.91 8.99
CA TYR A 769 12.58 21.54 9.94
C TYR A 769 12.91 22.63 10.97
N TYR A 770 12.52 23.88 10.73
CA TYR A 770 12.60 24.92 11.77
C TYR A 770 11.76 24.58 13.01
N CYS A 771 10.62 23.90 12.82
CA CYS A 771 9.79 23.43 13.93
C CYS A 771 10.54 22.43 14.83
N MET A 772 11.27 21.49 14.23
CA MET A 772 12.16 20.57 14.95
C MET A 772 13.26 21.35 15.70
N GLU A 773 13.89 22.33 15.03
CA GLU A 773 14.94 23.17 15.62
C GLU A 773 14.43 23.95 16.85
N LYS A 774 13.22 24.51 16.78
CA LYS A 774 12.60 25.23 17.90
C LYS A 774 12.40 24.33 19.11
N VAL A 775 11.74 23.18 18.94
CA VAL A 775 11.45 22.27 20.06
C VAL A 775 12.73 21.71 20.67
N LEU A 776 13.72 21.34 19.84
CA LEU A 776 15.03 20.88 20.33
C LEU A 776 15.78 21.96 21.13
N LYS A 777 15.59 23.26 20.84
CA LYS A 777 16.20 24.36 21.62
C LYS A 777 15.46 24.67 22.92
N THR A 778 14.12 24.54 22.91
CA THR A 778 13.25 24.94 24.03
C THR A 778 13.14 23.88 25.11
N SER A 779 13.25 22.58 24.78
CA SER A 779 13.05 21.50 25.77
C SER A 779 13.91 20.28 25.48
N ASP A 780 14.24 19.53 26.54
CA ASP A 780 14.83 18.18 26.46
C ASP A 780 13.75 17.08 26.48
N ASP A 781 12.53 17.39 26.93
CA ASP A 781 11.42 16.44 27.04
C ASP A 781 10.39 16.55 25.90
N GLY A 782 10.37 17.69 25.20
CA GLY A 782 9.42 17.95 24.11
C GLY A 782 9.69 17.07 22.90
N VAL A 783 8.61 16.55 22.30
CA VAL A 783 8.67 15.69 21.10
C VAL A 783 8.04 16.38 19.89
N VAL A 784 8.70 16.28 18.74
CA VAL A 784 8.13 16.61 17.43
C VAL A 784 7.91 15.33 16.63
N VAL A 785 6.73 15.17 16.04
CA VAL A 785 6.45 14.04 15.15
C VAL A 785 6.45 14.53 13.71
N TYR A 786 7.20 13.86 12.84
CA TYR A 786 7.15 14.04 11.39
C TYR A 786 6.44 12.85 10.76
N VAL A 787 5.34 13.11 10.07
CA VAL A 787 4.52 12.13 9.37
C VAL A 787 4.81 12.22 7.89
N ALA A 788 5.58 11.26 7.38
CA ALA A 788 5.88 11.14 5.96
C ALA A 788 4.81 10.27 5.27
N PRO A 789 4.42 10.57 4.01
CA PRO A 789 3.36 9.83 3.32
C PRO A 789 3.79 8.42 2.91
N THR A 790 5.09 8.18 2.73
CA THR A 790 5.62 6.85 2.35
C THR A 790 6.83 6.46 3.18
N LYS A 791 7.05 5.15 3.32
CA LYS A 791 8.24 4.59 3.99
C LYS A 791 9.55 5.02 3.34
N ALA A 792 9.58 5.20 2.02
CA ALA A 792 10.79 5.64 1.32
C ALA A 792 11.24 7.02 1.83
N LEU A 793 10.29 7.94 2.02
CA LEU A 793 10.54 9.29 2.51
C LEU A 793 10.96 9.31 3.99
N VAL A 794 10.51 8.35 4.81
CA VAL A 794 10.98 8.21 6.20
C VAL A 794 12.50 8.12 6.25
N ASN A 795 13.12 7.26 5.42
CA ASN A 795 14.58 7.10 5.43
C ASN A 795 15.32 8.36 4.98
N GLN A 796 14.77 9.08 4.00
CA GLN A 796 15.31 10.35 3.52
C GLN A 796 15.31 11.41 4.63
N VAL A 797 14.15 11.61 5.27
CA VAL A 797 13.98 12.58 6.37
C VAL A 797 14.88 12.24 7.55
N VAL A 798 14.98 10.96 7.91
CA VAL A 798 15.88 10.49 8.97
C VAL A 798 17.34 10.81 8.64
N GLY A 799 17.79 10.55 7.41
CA GLY A 799 19.14 10.92 6.96
C GLY A 799 19.40 12.42 7.10
N THR A 800 18.45 13.25 6.65
CA THR A 800 18.54 14.71 6.78
C THR A 800 18.62 15.16 8.23
N ILE A 801 17.81 14.60 9.14
CA ILE A 801 17.83 14.94 10.57
C ILE A 801 19.20 14.63 11.19
N TYR A 802 19.78 13.47 10.91
CA TYR A 802 21.10 13.08 11.44
C TYR A 802 22.24 13.96 10.91
N SER A 803 22.15 14.45 9.66
CA SER A 803 23.12 15.40 9.10
C SER A 803 22.96 16.80 9.68
N ARG A 804 21.72 17.23 9.90
CA ARG A 804 21.37 18.62 10.23
C ARG A 804 21.45 18.94 11.71
N PHE A 805 21.05 18.03 12.60
CA PHE A 805 20.93 18.29 14.03
C PHE A 805 21.85 17.41 14.86
N THR A 806 22.63 18.04 15.74
CA THR A 806 23.43 17.36 16.76
C THR A 806 23.15 17.98 18.12
N LYS A 807 22.67 17.19 19.09
CA LYS A 807 22.35 17.66 20.45
C LYS A 807 22.92 16.68 21.48
N LYS A 808 23.53 17.20 22.54
CA LYS A 808 23.91 16.38 23.71
C LYS A 808 22.67 16.17 24.57
N LEU A 809 22.21 14.92 24.67
CA LEU A 809 21.03 14.54 25.43
C LEU A 809 21.41 13.74 26.68
N PRO A 810 20.57 13.75 27.73
CA PRO A 810 20.71 12.87 28.89
C PRO A 810 20.79 11.38 28.50
N ASP A 811 21.44 10.58 29.34
CA ASP A 811 21.60 9.15 29.10
C ASP A 811 20.27 8.45 28.84
N GLY A 812 20.19 7.76 27.69
CA GLY A 812 19.01 7.02 27.25
C GLY A 812 18.08 7.77 26.29
N LEU A 813 18.28 9.07 26.05
CA LEU A 813 17.54 9.83 25.03
C LEU A 813 18.34 9.99 23.73
N VAL A 814 17.65 9.95 22.60
CA VAL A 814 18.22 10.17 21.26
C VAL A 814 17.54 11.32 20.54
N VAL A 815 18.21 11.89 19.54
CA VAL A 815 17.65 13.01 18.77
C VAL A 815 16.50 12.53 17.88
N CYS A 816 16.67 11.39 17.21
CA CYS A 816 15.75 10.90 16.18
C CYS A 816 15.40 9.43 16.40
N GLY A 817 14.11 9.14 16.45
CA GLY A 817 13.53 7.80 16.46
C GLY A 817 12.69 7.57 15.20
N VAL A 818 12.44 6.30 14.89
CA VAL A 818 11.69 5.89 13.70
C VAL A 818 10.64 4.86 14.09
N PHE A 819 9.42 5.06 13.61
CA PHE A 819 8.38 4.05 13.72
C PHE A 819 7.73 3.78 12.37
N THR A 820 7.88 2.55 11.90
CA THR A 820 7.19 2.00 10.72
C THR A 820 6.70 0.59 11.06
N ARG A 821 5.72 0.05 10.33
CA ARG A 821 5.23 -1.32 10.60
C ARG A 821 6.30 -2.41 10.43
N ASP A 822 7.37 -2.13 9.70
CA ASP A 822 8.47 -3.09 9.50
C ASP A 822 9.51 -3.05 10.62
N TYR A 823 9.74 -1.88 11.19
CA TYR A 823 10.70 -1.71 12.27
C TYR A 823 10.42 -0.47 13.10
N ARG A 824 10.78 -0.58 14.39
CA ARG A 824 10.83 0.55 15.32
C ARG A 824 12.25 0.74 15.86
N ASN A 825 12.62 2.00 16.08
CA ASN A 825 13.91 2.38 16.67
C ASN A 825 13.72 3.63 17.55
N ASP A 826 14.07 3.53 18.83
CA ASP A 826 14.06 4.63 19.82
C ASP A 826 12.77 5.51 19.81
N VAL A 827 11.60 4.91 19.63
CA VAL A 827 10.32 5.65 19.49
C VAL A 827 9.99 6.44 20.75
N MET A 828 10.03 5.79 21.92
CA MET A 828 9.68 6.42 23.19
C MET A 828 10.78 7.34 23.73
N ASN A 829 12.02 7.12 23.31
CA ASN A 829 13.21 7.80 23.85
C ASN A 829 13.76 8.88 22.90
N SER A 830 13.04 9.23 21.84
CA SER A 830 13.45 10.26 20.89
C SER A 830 12.75 11.59 21.10
N GLN A 831 13.43 12.69 20.74
CA GLN A 831 12.83 14.03 20.66
C GLN A 831 12.17 14.31 19.29
N ILE A 832 12.64 13.66 18.23
CA ILE A 832 12.02 13.71 16.91
C ILE A 832 11.63 12.29 16.53
N LEU A 833 10.33 12.05 16.33
CA LEU A 833 9.84 10.79 15.77
C LEU A 833 9.52 10.98 14.29
N VAL A 834 10.16 10.20 13.42
CA VAL A 834 9.76 10.09 12.00
C VAL A 834 8.93 8.83 11.80
N THR A 835 7.74 8.99 11.24
CA THR A 835 6.77 7.90 11.10
C THR A 835 5.87 8.06 9.87
N VAL A 836 4.97 7.11 9.67
CA VAL A 836 3.92 7.13 8.65
C VAL A 836 2.55 7.27 9.33
N PRO A 837 1.48 7.73 8.65
CA PRO A 837 0.18 8.01 9.26
C PRO A 837 -0.35 6.87 10.13
N GLN A 838 -0.38 5.65 9.59
CA GLN A 838 -0.92 4.47 10.29
C GLN A 838 -0.14 4.16 11.57
N CYS A 839 1.17 4.39 11.56
CA CYS A 839 2.02 4.17 12.73
C CYS A 839 1.84 5.26 13.79
N LEU A 840 1.59 6.51 13.39
CA LEU A 840 1.22 7.55 14.35
C LEU A 840 -0.13 7.26 14.99
N GLU A 841 -1.11 6.79 14.22
CA GLU A 841 -2.45 6.47 14.73
C GLU A 841 -2.39 5.39 15.81
N ILE A 842 -1.61 4.32 15.58
CA ILE A 842 -1.31 3.29 16.58
C ILE A 842 -0.78 3.90 17.89
N LEU A 843 0.16 4.84 17.81
CA LEU A 843 0.72 5.50 18.99
C LEU A 843 -0.29 6.43 19.68
N MET A 844 -1.15 7.10 18.92
CA MET A 844 -2.17 8.02 19.47
C MET A 844 -3.30 7.29 20.17
N LEU A 845 -3.72 6.14 19.62
CA LEU A 845 -4.80 5.33 20.16
C LEU A 845 -4.34 4.39 21.28
N SER A 846 -3.05 4.04 21.35
CA SER A 846 -2.50 3.18 22.40
C SER A 846 -2.69 3.77 23.81
N PRO A 847 -3.35 3.03 24.73
CA PRO A 847 -3.42 3.40 26.15
C PRO A 847 -2.05 3.48 26.83
N CYS A 848 -1.12 2.56 26.51
CA CYS A 848 0.22 2.56 27.09
C CYS A 848 1.06 3.78 26.65
N CYS A 849 0.82 4.29 25.45
CA CYS A 849 1.55 5.43 24.89
C CYS A 849 1.03 6.80 25.34
N GLN A 850 -0.07 6.87 26.10
CA GLN A 850 -0.71 8.14 26.49
C GLN A 850 0.23 9.12 27.22
N LYS A 851 1.17 8.60 28.04
CA LYS A 851 2.19 9.44 28.69
C LYS A 851 3.14 10.07 27.67
N TRP A 852 3.54 9.31 26.65
CA TRP A 852 4.40 9.77 25.57
C TRP A 852 3.68 10.78 24.67
N THR A 853 2.42 10.52 24.32
CA THR A 853 1.57 11.41 23.51
C THR A 853 1.44 12.81 24.11
N LYS A 854 1.40 12.91 25.45
CA LYS A 854 1.38 14.21 26.16
C LYS A 854 2.66 15.04 26.00
N ARG A 855 3.78 14.43 25.58
CA ARG A 855 5.04 15.13 25.33
C ARG A 855 5.12 15.76 23.94
N ILE A 856 4.20 15.42 23.03
CA ILE A 856 4.20 15.95 21.68
C ILE A 856 3.86 17.44 21.71
N GLN A 857 4.82 18.27 21.28
CA GLN A 857 4.66 19.71 21.19
C GLN A 857 4.21 20.16 19.79
N TYR A 858 4.57 19.39 18.75
CA TYR A 858 4.22 19.71 17.38
C TYR A 858 4.16 18.45 16.50
N VAL A 859 3.27 18.45 15.50
CA VAL A 859 3.22 17.42 14.45
C VAL A 859 3.39 18.07 13.07
N ILE A 860 4.24 17.50 12.23
CA ILE A 860 4.44 17.93 10.83
C ILE A 860 3.85 16.83 9.96
N PHE A 861 2.81 17.17 9.22
CA PHE A 861 2.16 16.33 8.22
C PHE A 861 2.65 16.70 6.83
N ASP A 862 3.35 15.78 6.19
CA ASP A 862 3.87 15.98 4.84
C ASP A 862 2.94 15.35 3.79
N GLU A 863 2.73 16.04 2.67
CA GLU A 863 1.82 15.64 1.59
C GLU A 863 0.37 15.36 2.02
N VAL A 864 -0.24 16.31 2.75
CA VAL A 864 -1.64 16.22 3.23
C VAL A 864 -2.67 16.08 2.11
N HIS A 865 -2.32 16.35 0.85
CA HIS A 865 -3.19 16.01 -0.28
C HIS A 865 -3.49 14.51 -0.41
N CYS A 866 -2.74 13.63 0.27
CA CYS A 866 -3.09 12.21 0.41
C CYS A 866 -4.47 11.98 1.06
N LEU A 867 -5.05 12.98 1.74
CA LEU A 867 -6.43 12.96 2.24
C LEU A 867 -7.48 12.74 1.13
N GLY A 868 -7.16 13.09 -0.12
CA GLY A 868 -8.06 12.90 -1.27
C GLY A 868 -7.96 11.52 -1.95
N GLY A 869 -7.16 10.60 -1.43
CA GLY A 869 -7.00 9.26 -2.01
C GLY A 869 -8.09 8.26 -1.62
N GLU A 870 -8.22 7.15 -2.34
CA GLU A 870 -9.21 6.09 -2.04
C GLU A 870 -8.79 5.18 -0.87
N ILE A 871 -7.49 5.02 -0.62
CA ILE A 871 -6.94 4.07 0.38
C ILE A 871 -6.09 4.84 1.39
N GLY A 872 -6.39 4.71 2.69
CA GLY A 872 -5.62 5.29 3.78
C GLY A 872 -5.94 6.75 4.09
N ALA A 873 -6.92 7.35 3.41
CA ALA A 873 -7.37 8.73 3.66
C ALA A 873 -8.06 8.87 5.01
N GLU A 874 -8.79 7.84 5.44
CA GLU A 874 -9.45 7.74 6.74
C GLU A 874 -8.47 7.93 7.91
N VAL A 875 -7.26 7.38 7.78
CA VAL A 875 -6.19 7.52 8.79
C VAL A 875 -5.72 8.96 8.91
N TRP A 876 -5.59 9.69 7.79
CA TRP A 876 -5.23 11.11 7.82
C TRP A 876 -6.31 11.94 8.51
N GLU A 877 -7.59 11.67 8.20
CA GLU A 877 -8.71 12.35 8.84
C GLU A 877 -8.73 12.10 10.35
N HIS A 878 -8.62 10.83 10.77
CA HIS A 878 -8.56 10.45 12.18
C HIS A 878 -7.44 11.16 12.93
N LEU A 879 -6.23 11.21 12.35
CA LEU A 879 -5.09 11.89 12.96
C LEU A 879 -5.32 13.39 13.10
N LEU A 880 -5.79 14.06 12.04
CA LEU A 880 -6.05 15.50 12.05
C LEU A 880 -7.15 15.87 13.06
N VAL A 881 -8.17 15.01 13.22
CA VAL A 881 -9.22 15.16 14.22
C VAL A 881 -8.71 14.89 15.64
N THR A 882 -7.83 13.90 15.83
CA THR A 882 -7.37 13.47 17.17
C THR A 882 -6.29 14.36 17.76
N ILE A 883 -5.48 15.02 16.92
CA ILE A 883 -4.32 15.79 17.39
C ILE A 883 -4.70 17.06 18.13
N ARG A 884 -4.26 17.13 19.39
CA ARG A 884 -4.49 18.27 20.27
C ARG A 884 -3.42 19.35 20.14
N CYS A 885 -2.15 18.98 19.91
CA CYS A 885 -1.04 19.93 19.78
C CYS A 885 -1.09 20.73 18.45
N PRO A 886 -0.33 21.84 18.33
CA PRO A 886 -0.12 22.53 17.06
C PRO A 886 0.44 21.58 15.98
N PHE A 887 0.13 21.87 14.71
CA PHE A 887 0.61 21.07 13.59
C PHE A 887 0.90 21.92 12.34
N LEU A 888 1.81 21.44 11.48
CA LEU A 888 2.01 21.95 10.12
C LEU A 888 1.45 20.92 9.13
N ALA A 889 0.50 21.33 8.30
CA ALA A 889 -0.05 20.53 7.20
C ALA A 889 0.56 21.01 5.89
N LEU A 890 1.52 20.28 5.34
CA LEU A 890 2.23 20.62 4.11
C LEU A 890 1.57 19.94 2.92
N SER A 891 1.31 20.67 1.84
CA SER A 891 0.75 20.09 0.63
C SER A 891 1.20 20.81 -0.64
N ALA A 892 1.29 20.07 -1.75
CA ALA A 892 1.54 20.61 -3.08
C ALA A 892 0.26 20.92 -3.86
N THR A 893 -0.77 20.08 -3.72
CA THR A 893 -1.96 20.08 -4.59
C THR A 893 -3.23 19.98 -3.76
N VAL A 894 -3.83 21.13 -3.41
CA VAL A 894 -5.15 21.19 -2.77
C VAL A 894 -5.99 22.17 -3.57
N SER A 895 -7.13 21.71 -4.09
CA SER A 895 -8.02 22.55 -4.92
C SER A 895 -8.88 23.51 -4.09
N ASN A 896 -9.17 23.17 -2.83
CA ASN A 896 -10.02 23.92 -1.91
C ASN A 896 -9.35 24.18 -0.53
N PRO A 897 -8.17 24.83 -0.50
CA PRO A 897 -7.37 24.95 0.73
C PRO A 897 -8.06 25.79 1.83
N GLU A 898 -8.93 26.72 1.47
CA GLU A 898 -9.74 27.50 2.41
C GLU A 898 -10.72 26.60 3.18
N HIS A 899 -11.42 25.70 2.46
CA HIS A 899 -12.38 24.78 3.06
C HIS A 899 -11.69 23.78 4.00
N LEU A 900 -10.55 23.23 3.57
CA LEU A 900 -9.73 22.35 4.43
C LEU A 900 -9.28 23.09 5.70
N THR A 901 -8.84 24.35 5.57
CA THR A 901 -8.40 25.17 6.70
C THR A 901 -9.56 25.47 7.65
N GLU A 902 -10.75 25.79 7.12
CA GLU A 902 -11.94 26.05 7.93
C GLU A 902 -12.37 24.81 8.72
N TRP A 903 -12.37 23.64 8.08
CA TRP A 903 -12.64 22.37 8.75
C TRP A 903 -11.62 22.11 9.88
N LEU A 904 -10.32 22.22 9.62
CA LEU A 904 -9.29 22.06 10.66
C LEU A 904 -9.41 23.09 11.79
N GLN A 905 -9.79 24.33 11.46
CA GLN A 905 -10.05 25.36 12.45
C GLN A 905 -11.27 25.01 13.31
N SER A 906 -12.30 24.38 12.75
CA SER A 906 -13.47 23.88 13.50
C SER A 906 -13.09 22.78 14.50
N VAL A 907 -12.23 21.85 14.09
CA VAL A 907 -11.67 20.79 14.95
C VAL A 907 -10.91 21.39 16.14
N LYS A 908 -10.05 22.40 15.90
CA LYS A 908 -9.34 23.09 16.99
C LYS A 908 -10.28 23.82 17.94
N ARG A 909 -11.36 24.44 17.44
CA ARG A 909 -12.40 25.05 18.30
C ARG A 909 -13.14 24.01 19.14
N TYR A 910 -13.42 22.82 18.60
CA TYR A 910 -14.01 21.72 19.36
C TYR A 910 -13.13 21.32 20.55
N TRP A 911 -11.84 21.07 20.31
CA TRP A 911 -10.90 20.72 21.39
C TRP A 911 -10.73 21.82 22.42
N GLN A 912 -10.74 23.09 22.01
CA GLN A 912 -10.73 24.22 22.94
C GLN A 912 -11.94 24.17 23.89
N ARG A 913 -13.15 23.88 23.38
CA ARG A 913 -14.36 23.74 24.20
C ARG A 913 -14.30 22.52 25.12
N ALA A 914 -13.83 21.38 24.60
CA ALA A 914 -13.69 20.15 25.37
C ALA A 914 -12.72 20.32 26.55
N GLU A 915 -11.53 20.89 26.30
CA GLU A 915 -10.53 21.17 27.34
C GLU A 915 -11.05 22.17 28.39
N ASN A 916 -11.77 23.22 27.96
CA ASN A 916 -12.41 24.17 28.89
C ASN A 916 -13.46 23.51 29.79
N THR A 917 -14.17 22.50 29.27
CA THR A 917 -15.20 21.77 30.01
C THR A 917 -14.57 20.83 31.04
N ILE A 918 -13.51 20.12 30.65
CA ILE A 918 -12.72 19.24 31.53
C ILE A 918 -12.01 20.04 32.63
N GLY A 919 -11.53 21.24 32.31
CA GLY A 919 -10.92 22.15 33.30
C GLY A 919 -11.91 22.68 34.34
N ARG A 920 -13.17 22.95 33.94
CA ARG A 920 -14.24 23.38 34.86
C ARG A 920 -14.76 22.27 35.76
N SER A 921 -14.77 21.01 35.32
CA SER A 921 -15.15 19.88 36.18
C SER A 921 -14.07 19.54 37.21
N SER A 922 -12.79 19.63 36.83
CA SER A 922 -11.65 19.37 37.74
C SER A 922 -11.52 20.43 38.85
N THR A 923 -11.81 21.69 38.55
CA THR A 923 -11.76 22.78 39.56
C THR A 923 -12.88 22.72 40.60
N ASN A 924 -14.00 22.04 40.30
CA ASN A 924 -15.07 21.79 41.26
C ASN A 924 -14.78 20.60 42.20
N SER A 925 -13.99 19.60 41.78
CA SER A 925 -13.60 18.48 42.65
C SER A 925 -12.38 18.79 43.53
N GLU A 926 -11.47 19.66 43.08
CA GLU A 926 -10.27 20.05 43.85
C GLU A 926 -10.58 20.92 45.09
N LYS A 927 -11.76 21.57 45.15
CA LYS A 927 -12.22 22.24 46.38
C LYS A 927 -12.56 21.26 47.51
N ASN A 928 -12.79 19.97 47.21
CA ASN A 928 -13.12 18.96 48.21
C ASN A 928 -11.93 18.06 48.60
N PHE A 929 -10.78 18.16 47.93
CA PHE A 929 -9.62 17.28 48.16
C PHE A 929 -8.31 17.98 48.51
N THR A 930 -8.33 19.28 48.80
CA THR A 930 -7.14 20.03 49.24
C THR A 930 -7.03 20.10 50.77
N ARG A 931 -6.67 18.98 51.41
CA ARG A 931 -6.08 19.02 52.76
C ARG A 931 -4.77 18.28 52.97
N LYS A 932 -4.21 17.52 52.01
CA LYS A 932 -2.86 16.95 52.14
C LYS A 932 -2.13 16.88 50.80
N CYS A 933 -0.83 17.19 50.84
CA CYS A 933 0.18 17.16 49.77
C CYS A 933 0.21 18.36 48.79
N ARG A 934 0.93 19.42 49.20
CA ARG A 934 1.52 20.40 48.29
C ARG A 934 2.85 19.88 47.75
N VAL A 935 2.87 19.37 46.53
CA VAL A 935 4.08 19.35 45.69
C VAL A 935 3.71 20.00 44.37
N LYS A 936 4.00 21.30 44.24
CA LYS A 936 3.83 22.04 42.97
C LYS A 936 5.03 21.74 42.08
N SER A 937 4.87 20.86 41.09
CA SER A 937 5.79 20.80 39.94
C SER A 937 5.58 22.05 39.09
N LYS A 938 6.56 22.96 39.06
CA LYS A 938 6.61 24.11 38.16
C LYS A 938 6.89 23.62 36.73
N VAL A 939 5.89 23.09 36.03
CA VAL A 939 5.91 23.03 34.57
C VAL A 939 5.08 24.21 34.10
N GLN A 940 5.77 25.19 33.51
CA GLN A 940 5.16 26.40 32.99
C GLN A 940 4.33 26.01 31.76
N GLU A 941 3.00 25.97 31.90
CA GLU A 941 2.11 25.63 30.79
C GLU A 941 2.33 26.62 29.63
N GLN A 942 2.91 26.13 28.54
CA GLN A 942 3.05 26.90 27.32
C GLN A 942 1.67 27.31 26.82
N LYS A 943 1.52 28.57 26.42
CA LYS A 943 0.26 29.14 25.92
C LYS A 943 -0.16 28.38 24.66
N LYS A 944 -1.20 27.54 24.76
CA LYS A 944 -1.76 26.78 23.63
C LYS A 944 -2.48 27.73 22.68
N SER A 945 -2.13 27.70 21.39
CA SER A 945 -2.91 28.35 20.33
C SER A 945 -3.81 27.33 19.65
N TYR A 946 -5.06 27.73 19.39
CA TYR A 946 -6.05 26.93 18.65
C TYR A 946 -6.30 27.51 17.25
N ARG A 947 -5.47 28.46 16.80
CA ARG A 947 -5.58 29.07 15.48
C ARG A 947 -4.94 28.19 14.42
N VAL A 948 -5.60 28.08 13.27
CA VAL A 948 -5.08 27.47 12.04
C VAL A 948 -4.88 28.56 11.01
N ARG A 949 -3.63 28.81 10.59
CA ARG A 949 -3.27 29.80 9.57
C ARG A 949 -3.16 29.13 8.21
N LEU A 950 -3.76 29.72 7.18
CA LEU A 950 -3.53 29.32 5.79
C LEU A 950 -2.35 30.13 5.22
N VAL A 951 -1.39 29.44 4.61
CA VAL A 951 -0.27 30.02 3.88
C VAL A 951 -0.29 29.46 2.46
N LEU A 952 -0.58 30.32 1.50
CA LEU A 952 -0.63 29.97 0.07
C LEU A 952 0.62 30.48 -0.65
N TYR A 953 1.19 29.64 -1.48
CA TYR A 953 2.23 30.01 -2.42
C TYR A 953 1.96 29.32 -3.75
N GLU A 954 1.28 30.02 -4.65
CA GLU A 954 0.87 29.48 -5.96
C GLU A 954 1.92 29.72 -7.06
N GLU A 955 3.00 30.43 -6.74
CA GLU A 955 3.98 30.87 -7.73
C GLU A 955 4.99 29.75 -8.06
N ARG A 956 4.64 28.91 -9.04
CA ARG A 956 5.60 28.03 -9.73
C ARG A 956 5.98 28.63 -11.07
N TYR A 957 7.23 29.09 -11.19
CA TYR A 957 7.79 29.45 -12.49
C TYR A 957 8.10 28.16 -13.26
N ASN A 958 7.44 27.97 -14.40
CA ASN A 958 7.75 26.84 -15.27
C ASN A 958 8.87 27.22 -16.24
N ASP A 959 10.04 26.68 -15.94
CA ASP A 959 11.26 26.88 -16.72
C ASP A 959 11.53 25.67 -17.64
N LEU A 960 10.58 24.73 -17.73
CA LEU A 960 10.69 23.51 -18.52
C LEU A 960 9.57 23.45 -19.56
N GLU A 961 9.98 23.44 -20.82
CA GLU A 961 9.09 23.15 -21.94
C GLU A 961 8.75 21.64 -21.98
N LYS A 962 7.53 21.32 -22.42
CA LYS A 962 7.05 19.93 -22.49
C LYS A 962 7.32 19.34 -23.86
N TYR A 963 7.76 18.08 -23.88
CA TYR A 963 8.05 17.34 -25.10
C TYR A 963 7.35 15.99 -25.08
N VAL A 964 6.85 15.56 -26.23
CA VAL A 964 6.23 14.25 -26.44
C VAL A 964 7.19 13.39 -27.26
N CYS A 965 7.47 12.19 -26.75
CA CYS A 965 8.24 11.20 -27.47
C CYS A 965 7.28 10.31 -28.27
N SER A 966 7.41 10.28 -29.58
CA SER A 966 6.66 9.39 -30.48
C SER A 966 7.60 8.43 -31.21
N LEU A 967 7.14 7.20 -31.43
CA LEU A 967 7.85 6.19 -32.21
C LEU A 967 7.35 6.25 -33.65
N LYS A 968 8.24 6.59 -34.58
CA LYS A 968 7.93 6.60 -36.02
C LYS A 968 8.87 5.60 -36.71
N GLY A 969 8.44 4.34 -36.77
CA GLY A 969 9.27 3.22 -37.21
C GLY A 969 10.19 2.73 -36.09
N SER A 970 11.51 2.69 -36.34
CA SER A 970 12.53 2.33 -35.34
C SER A 970 13.15 3.53 -34.60
N ASP A 971 12.81 4.76 -35.00
CA ASP A 971 13.39 5.98 -34.46
C ASP A 971 12.42 6.69 -33.49
N PHE A 972 12.99 7.29 -32.44
CA PHE A 972 12.28 8.14 -31.50
C PHE A 972 12.31 9.59 -31.97
N ILE A 973 11.14 10.21 -32.09
CA ILE A 973 10.98 11.64 -32.39
C ILE A 973 10.52 12.33 -31.12
N ILE A 974 11.24 13.38 -30.70
CA ILE A 974 10.89 14.22 -29.56
C ILE A 974 10.34 15.53 -30.11
N GLU A 975 9.03 15.74 -29.99
CA GLU A 975 8.35 16.95 -30.47
C GLU A 975 7.93 17.83 -29.30
N HIS A 976 8.04 19.15 -29.46
CA HIS A 976 7.55 20.09 -28.45
C HIS A 976 6.01 20.06 -28.41
N CYS A 977 5.44 20.02 -27.20
CA CYS A 977 4.01 19.99 -26.99
C CYS A 977 3.60 21.17 -26.12
N HIS A 978 2.84 22.11 -26.71
CA HIS A 978 2.36 23.27 -26.00
C HIS A 978 1.33 22.86 -24.92
N PRO A 979 1.42 23.34 -23.66
CA PRO A 979 0.53 22.91 -22.58
C PRO A 979 -0.97 23.09 -22.86
N CYS A 980 -1.37 24.15 -23.56
CA CYS A 980 -2.78 24.38 -23.91
C CYS A 980 -3.35 23.33 -24.86
N ALA A 981 -2.51 22.62 -25.64
CA ALA A 981 -2.98 21.58 -26.58
C ALA A 981 -3.57 20.36 -25.86
N ALA A 982 -3.33 20.20 -24.55
CA ALA A 982 -3.94 19.15 -23.74
C ALA A 982 -5.37 19.47 -23.27
N LEU A 983 -5.85 20.70 -23.48
CA LEU A 983 -7.17 21.14 -23.03
C LEU A 983 -8.18 21.07 -24.18
N THR A 984 -9.38 20.58 -23.89
CA THR A 984 -10.51 20.67 -24.82
C THR A 984 -11.33 21.93 -24.54
N VAL A 985 -12.03 22.45 -25.56
CA VAL A 985 -12.93 23.61 -25.39
C VAL A 985 -13.99 23.33 -24.33
N SER A 986 -14.53 22.11 -24.27
CA SER A 986 -15.50 21.71 -23.25
C SER A 986 -14.92 21.69 -21.84
N HIS A 987 -13.65 21.29 -21.67
CA HIS A 987 -12.99 21.35 -20.38
C HIS A 987 -12.83 22.80 -19.91
N ILE A 988 -12.35 23.70 -20.78
CA ILE A 988 -12.15 25.11 -20.44
C ILE A 988 -13.49 25.78 -20.08
N GLU A 989 -14.58 25.43 -20.77
CA GLU A 989 -15.91 25.98 -20.49
C GLU A 989 -16.48 25.52 -19.14
N ASN A 990 -16.32 24.23 -18.81
CA ASN A 990 -16.89 23.66 -17.59
C ASN A 990 -16.05 23.94 -16.34
N TYR A 991 -14.72 23.98 -16.48
CA TYR A 991 -13.79 23.99 -15.35
C TYR A 991 -12.78 25.15 -15.40
N GLY A 992 -12.74 25.92 -16.48
CA GLY A 992 -11.71 26.92 -16.72
C GLY A 992 -10.38 26.33 -17.18
N ILE A 993 -9.39 27.20 -17.38
CA ILE A 993 -8.00 26.76 -17.57
C ILE A 993 -7.42 26.48 -16.17
N PRO A 994 -6.83 25.29 -15.92
CA PRO A 994 -6.24 24.97 -14.62
C PRO A 994 -5.20 26.01 -14.19
N SER A 995 -5.28 26.44 -12.93
CA SER A 995 -4.43 27.50 -12.36
C SER A 995 -2.95 27.08 -12.27
N ASP A 996 -2.71 25.78 -12.12
CA ASP A 996 -1.42 25.11 -12.09
C ASP A 996 -0.81 24.84 -13.49
N LEU A 997 -1.56 25.02 -14.58
CA LEU A 997 -1.07 24.86 -15.95
C LEU A 997 -0.17 26.03 -16.38
N SER A 998 1.01 26.20 -15.83
CA SER A 998 1.94 27.29 -16.18
C SER A 998 2.59 27.17 -17.56
N LEU A 999 2.71 28.29 -18.29
CA LEU A 999 3.40 28.39 -19.59
C LEU A 999 4.82 29.00 -19.44
N SER A 1000 5.79 28.49 -20.21
CA SER A 1000 7.11 29.13 -20.31
C SER A 1000 7.02 30.49 -21.04
N PRO A 1001 7.97 31.43 -20.85
CA PRO A 1001 8.01 32.69 -21.59
C PRO A 1001 7.92 32.52 -23.12
N ARG A 1002 8.51 31.47 -23.67
CA ARG A 1002 8.43 31.14 -25.10
C ARG A 1002 7.08 30.57 -25.50
N GLU A 1003 6.50 29.70 -24.68
CA GLU A 1003 5.14 29.15 -24.89
C GLU A 1003 4.09 30.27 -24.89
N ASN A 1004 4.25 31.30 -24.05
CA ASN A 1004 3.38 32.49 -24.08
C ASN A 1004 3.42 33.22 -25.43
N ILE A 1005 4.60 33.36 -26.05
CA ILE A 1005 4.71 33.93 -27.40
C ILE A 1005 4.04 33.01 -28.42
N GLN A 1006 4.29 31.69 -28.35
CA GLN A 1006 3.69 30.72 -29.26
C GLN A 1006 2.17 30.76 -29.19
N LEU A 1007 1.59 30.87 -27.99
CA LEU A 1007 0.14 31.00 -27.81
C LEU A 1007 -0.38 32.27 -28.48
N TYR A 1008 0.23 33.43 -28.22
CA TYR A 1008 -0.15 34.69 -28.84
C TYR A 1008 -0.04 34.63 -30.37
N ASP A 1009 1.08 34.17 -30.92
CA ASP A 1009 1.31 34.10 -32.36
C ASP A 1009 0.29 33.15 -33.04
N THR A 1010 -0.04 32.04 -32.40
CA THR A 1010 -1.10 31.12 -32.84
C THR A 1010 -2.47 31.79 -32.79
N MET A 1011 -2.82 32.51 -31.72
CA MET A 1011 -4.07 33.25 -31.61
C MET A 1011 -4.21 34.31 -32.72
N VAL A 1012 -3.17 35.10 -32.97
CA VAL A 1012 -3.15 36.08 -34.08
C VAL A 1012 -3.29 35.40 -35.44
N LYS A 1013 -2.61 34.27 -35.65
CA LYS A 1013 -2.70 33.50 -36.89
C LYS A 1013 -4.11 32.97 -37.14
N VAL A 1014 -4.79 32.50 -36.11
CA VAL A 1014 -6.17 31.98 -36.19
C VAL A 1014 -7.20 33.11 -36.37
N TRP A 1015 -6.99 34.27 -35.74
CA TRP A 1015 -7.90 35.41 -35.85
C TRP A 1015 -7.15 36.72 -36.17
N GLN A 1016 -6.87 36.93 -37.46
CA GLN A 1016 -6.16 38.12 -37.95
C GLN A 1016 -6.81 39.47 -37.58
N LYS A 1017 -8.13 39.51 -37.36
CA LYS A 1017 -8.90 40.70 -36.93
C LYS A 1017 -9.28 40.66 -35.44
N TRP A 1018 -8.46 40.03 -34.60
CA TRP A 1018 -8.69 39.97 -33.16
C TRP A 1018 -8.56 41.37 -32.51
N PRO A 1019 -9.61 41.91 -31.85
CA PRO A 1019 -9.62 43.30 -31.40
C PRO A 1019 -8.53 43.67 -30.38
N ARG A 1020 -8.14 42.76 -29.49
CA ARG A 1020 -7.11 43.00 -28.46
C ARG A 1020 -5.69 42.56 -28.89
N ALA A 1021 -5.49 42.18 -30.15
CA ALA A 1021 -4.19 41.71 -30.64
C ALA A 1021 -3.08 42.74 -30.35
N GLN A 1022 -3.31 44.02 -30.66
CA GLN A 1022 -2.32 45.07 -30.44
C GLN A 1022 -2.02 45.31 -28.95
N GLU A 1023 -3.01 45.20 -28.07
CA GLU A 1023 -2.84 45.38 -26.62
C GLU A 1023 -1.99 44.26 -26.00
N LEU A 1024 -2.13 43.05 -26.53
CA LEU A 1024 -1.43 41.85 -26.08
C LEU A 1024 -0.20 41.54 -26.94
N ASP A 1025 0.20 42.42 -27.84
CA ASP A 1025 1.47 42.24 -28.55
C ASP A 1025 2.63 42.33 -27.54
N PRO A 1026 3.61 41.40 -27.54
CA PRO A 1026 4.71 41.44 -26.59
C PRO A 1026 5.47 42.77 -26.55
N GLU A 1027 5.57 43.51 -27.66
CA GLU A 1027 6.27 44.80 -27.70
C GLU A 1027 5.43 45.96 -27.15
N GLU A 1028 4.09 45.83 -27.17
CA GLU A 1028 3.14 46.86 -26.73
C GLU A 1028 2.53 46.56 -25.36
N PHE A 1029 2.65 45.33 -24.86
CA PHE A 1029 2.05 44.91 -23.59
C PHE A 1029 2.53 45.79 -22.43
N VAL A 1030 1.59 46.26 -21.61
CA VAL A 1030 1.81 47.28 -20.57
C VAL A 1030 2.96 46.94 -19.61
N SER A 1031 3.17 45.65 -19.30
CA SER A 1031 4.24 45.23 -18.38
C SER A 1031 5.61 45.07 -19.05
N PHE A 1032 5.69 45.04 -20.39
CA PHE A 1032 6.92 44.84 -21.16
C PHE A 1032 7.38 46.10 -21.88
N LYS A 1033 6.44 46.91 -22.35
CA LYS A 1033 6.70 48.09 -23.18
C LYS A 1033 7.74 49.00 -22.53
N ASN A 1034 8.85 49.24 -23.25
CA ASN A 1034 9.99 50.06 -22.83
C ASN A 1034 10.68 49.61 -21.51
N LYS A 1035 10.41 48.38 -21.05
CA LYS A 1035 11.01 47.82 -19.83
C LYS A 1035 12.29 47.07 -20.17
N ILE A 1036 13.41 47.54 -19.61
CA ILE A 1036 14.74 46.98 -19.90
C ILE A 1036 14.89 45.59 -19.29
N VAL A 1037 14.41 45.41 -18.05
CA VAL A 1037 14.49 44.14 -17.32
C VAL A 1037 13.09 43.58 -17.17
N ILE A 1038 12.71 42.66 -18.05
CA ILE A 1038 11.50 41.86 -17.90
C ILE A 1038 11.77 40.78 -16.84
N LYS A 1039 10.95 40.74 -15.79
CA LYS A 1039 11.02 39.75 -14.70
C LYS A 1039 10.02 38.64 -14.95
N LYS A 1040 10.19 37.51 -14.24
CA LYS A 1040 9.23 36.41 -14.32
C LYS A 1040 7.83 36.81 -13.83
N THR A 1041 7.73 37.75 -12.90
CA THR A 1041 6.45 38.31 -12.43
C THR A 1041 5.71 39.06 -13.55
N ASP A 1042 6.43 39.73 -14.45
CA ASP A 1042 5.82 40.39 -15.62
C ASP A 1042 5.31 39.37 -16.63
N VAL A 1043 6.09 38.31 -16.89
CA VAL A 1043 5.68 37.23 -17.79
C VAL A 1043 4.44 36.51 -17.27
N ARG A 1044 4.33 36.34 -15.95
CA ARG A 1044 3.14 35.73 -15.34
C ARG A 1044 1.88 36.58 -15.53
N LYS A 1045 1.99 37.91 -15.45
CA LYS A 1045 0.86 38.82 -15.76
C LYS A 1045 0.42 38.69 -17.23
N TYR A 1046 1.40 38.57 -18.13
CA TYR A 1046 1.13 38.36 -19.56
C TYR A 1046 0.44 37.01 -19.82
N GLU A 1047 0.93 35.93 -19.22
CA GLU A 1047 0.32 34.60 -19.27
C GLU A 1047 -1.14 34.61 -18.81
N GLN A 1048 -1.42 35.26 -17.67
CA GLN A 1048 -2.77 35.37 -17.12
C GLN A 1048 -3.72 36.10 -18.07
N GLU A 1049 -3.29 37.20 -18.68
CA GLU A 1049 -4.12 37.94 -19.63
C GLU A 1049 -4.33 37.18 -20.95
N LEU A 1050 -3.33 36.45 -21.46
CA LEU A 1050 -3.49 35.58 -22.63
C LEU A 1050 -4.49 34.45 -22.37
N LYS A 1051 -4.37 33.75 -21.24
CA LYS A 1051 -5.31 32.69 -20.85
C LYS A 1051 -6.73 33.20 -20.67
N LYS A 1052 -6.87 34.34 -19.99
CA LYS A 1052 -8.16 35.00 -19.78
C LYS A 1052 -8.80 35.40 -21.10
N GLU A 1053 -8.01 35.86 -22.06
CA GLU A 1053 -8.51 36.16 -23.40
C GLU A 1053 -8.94 34.90 -24.15
N LEU A 1054 -8.15 33.82 -24.09
CA LEU A 1054 -8.49 32.54 -24.71
C LEU A 1054 -9.82 31.99 -24.15
N SER A 1055 -10.03 32.07 -22.83
CA SER A 1055 -11.31 31.74 -22.20
C SER A 1055 -12.45 32.67 -22.64
N LYS A 1056 -12.20 33.99 -22.79
CA LYS A 1056 -13.21 34.94 -23.29
C LYS A 1056 -13.63 34.64 -24.73
N TRP A 1057 -12.75 34.13 -25.59
CA TRP A 1057 -13.13 33.75 -26.95
C TRP A 1057 -14.23 32.68 -26.97
N ILE A 1058 -14.24 31.75 -26.01
CA ILE A 1058 -15.31 30.76 -25.84
C ILE A 1058 -16.62 31.46 -25.50
N VAL A 1059 -16.59 32.39 -24.54
CA VAL A 1059 -17.76 33.17 -24.11
C VAL A 1059 -18.32 34.04 -25.24
N PHE A 1060 -17.47 34.57 -26.12
CA PHE A 1060 -17.87 35.31 -27.32
C PHE A 1060 -18.31 34.43 -28.51
N GLY A 1061 -18.57 33.15 -28.27
CA GLY A 1061 -19.07 32.20 -29.28
C GLY A 1061 -18.03 31.77 -30.32
N GLN A 1062 -16.74 32.05 -30.11
CA GLN A 1062 -15.66 31.72 -31.05
C GLN A 1062 -15.07 30.32 -30.81
N ARG A 1063 -15.92 29.33 -30.49
CA ARG A 1063 -15.50 27.97 -30.09
C ARG A 1063 -14.58 27.29 -31.11
N GLN A 1064 -14.92 27.37 -32.40
CA GLN A 1064 -14.12 26.77 -33.48
C GLN A 1064 -12.71 27.34 -33.56
N LYS A 1065 -12.53 28.64 -33.26
CA LYS A 1065 -11.20 29.27 -33.25
C LYS A 1065 -10.36 28.74 -32.11
N VAL A 1066 -10.94 28.59 -30.91
CA VAL A 1066 -10.24 28.04 -29.74
C VAL A 1066 -9.89 26.56 -29.93
N THR A 1067 -10.63 25.81 -30.75
CA THR A 1067 -10.25 24.43 -31.12
C THR A 1067 -9.04 24.36 -32.05
N VAL A 1068 -8.85 25.38 -32.90
CA VAL A 1068 -7.75 25.44 -33.86
C VAL A 1068 -6.47 26.00 -33.22
N VAL A 1069 -6.62 26.91 -32.25
CA VAL A 1069 -5.54 27.35 -31.35
C VAL A 1069 -5.12 26.20 -30.45
#